data_AF-A0A381SHD0-F1
#
_entry.id   AF-A0A381SHD0-F1
#
_cell.length_a   1.000
_cell.length_b   1.000
_cell.length_c   1.000
_cell.angle_alpha   90.00
_cell.angle_beta   90.00
_cell.angle_gamma   90.00
#
_symmetry.space_group_name_H-M   'P 1'
#
loop_
_entity.id
_entity.type
_entity.pdbx_description
1 polymer ?
#
loop_
_entity_poly.entity_id
_entity_poly.type
_entity_poly.pdbx_seq_one_letter_code
_entity_poly.pdbx_strand_id
1 'polypeptide(L)'
;VKRTLTLISFLFFFNAGITAQEICPAENISVLGGDGQNIVMWDEPLNPFTVLLTIEVVTDTWQGETSWDLVDMGTGDLVASIAAGELTEANTSYTWDIEIPHGYYSFTIYDSFGDGIYAPGGYALSLDGVSIYSSIGDGWTGTEETIEFNTSEGRFTATNDSYVDPIPIDKTFIYDLEWQAGMALTGPILFESGSFNVSREVPEECGAFTHYAVYGGDGTELGTTTDLEYTHEGLTNGNEYCYYVTVVYEEGTSDPTEQACGTPSEWVAEAPTSLMSFPGDEEMVLVWMAPGGGGGGTQGDVIDNPFVVTGLPFEVNGTTEGFNDDYDEACPFTGSTSNDVVYMFSTSGGTYDFSLCESGYDTKIYIYDINQVNIACNDDACNTSTGEAFRSLLENVTLDPGLYYVIVDGYGGQNGEYQLLIDFSGNRSYSYSTTEKDPDDGVSDNRTEYDFLGYNIYVDDAVVNTDAVEYSTYTVTGLSNEETYTFGVTAVYEGDPNYESEMITVTDGPVYLFGDITGTIVDPNGDPIDSVAVSSDGVSDTTGTDGTYTLWNLSVGVHAVQARRTGFYTSYADVEVLAQAEPSVQDFVLSPDMPSPVGLTATPGDEEVHLLWREPGGISVYDMAYYDDAFEAQIGCGGGCQFGVRFTPPNYPAYLQGLVLTFQGDAAAVSGAVDAYLDPNGDMAGPMGDPINLVPVADLSSPDGSLVQYAFDVSESNLEVASGDIYIVVNEANSGFMGIANDIEPQSPEHYDRNWVSLGAEWATIFDVVAGDPSLTGDFGILATFLGAPGRGTYAVTATGDVIEDPPVRSGVLANYNVSGIVQLSNEQDPDIMTTLDVPYEPVNPSNLNRDDVLEEYHVYQVDVDESETLVATTTDTFATVTASPNYVEYCYHVRAQWSTDSYGVLESRPSNVACTVPYASGDADFDSDTDIQDVLVVVDFILEEEYPSDDQFRNCDVNMDEAINIADVIMIIDMIYGGTARTSGFDPSAMAFVDLLINPNSSELLVNIDYTEPVRGMQFELDYDPALVELMTPRLSVFQDQVMITHSDKEPGTIKVIFADLHGGSVEGTGNTFITIPVEFKGERLDVGHIGLENIQLAGSDGGLVNVVARSTSIDLKLIPGQFALHQNYPNPFNPKTDIRFDLPEAAQVEIAIFNLMGNKVCTLLSDNVTAGYHSLIWDGTNDLGTLAATGMYFYTINAGDFRATKKMLFLK
;
A
#
# COMPACT_ATOMS: atom_id res chain seq x y z
N VAL A 1 -19.83 -60.25 80.02
CA VAL A 1 -20.30 -61.11 81.15
C VAL A 1 -19.25 -62.19 81.40
N LYS A 2 -18.70 -62.25 82.63
CA LYS A 2 -17.87 -63.30 83.29
C LYS A 2 -16.66 -63.89 82.51
N ARG A 3 -15.40 -63.53 82.81
CA ARG A 3 -14.47 -63.93 83.91
C ARG A 3 -13.81 -65.34 83.79
N THR A 4 -12.46 -65.31 83.79
CA THR A 4 -11.46 -66.23 84.42
C THR A 4 -11.17 -67.58 83.74
N LEU A 5 -9.96 -68.17 83.68
CA LEU A 5 -8.69 -68.11 84.47
C LEU A 5 -7.63 -68.91 83.61
N THR A 6 -6.31 -68.67 83.54
CA THR A 6 -5.27 -69.09 84.52
C THR A 6 -3.85 -68.79 83.96
N LEU A 7 -2.93 -68.45 84.87
CA LEU A 7 -1.54 -68.02 84.71
C LEU A 7 -0.47 -69.16 84.78
N ILE A 8 0.69 -68.89 84.15
CA ILE A 8 2.10 -69.19 84.54
C ILE A 8 2.61 -70.66 84.46
N SER A 9 3.65 -70.95 83.67
CA SER A 9 5.07 -70.79 84.06
C SER A 9 6.11 -71.34 83.05
N PHE A 10 7.20 -70.59 82.95
CA PHE A 10 8.49 -70.82 82.28
C PHE A 10 9.18 -72.16 82.57
N LEU A 11 9.93 -72.67 81.58
CA LEU A 11 11.22 -73.33 81.79
C LEU A 11 12.15 -73.09 80.58
N PHE A 12 13.27 -72.40 80.84
CA PHE A 12 14.43 -72.27 79.96
C PHE A 12 15.25 -73.57 79.95
N PHE A 13 15.75 -73.98 78.79
CA PHE A 13 16.98 -74.76 78.65
C PHE A 13 17.76 -74.25 77.43
N PHE A 14 18.97 -73.76 77.68
CA PHE A 14 20.00 -73.48 76.67
C PHE A 14 20.61 -74.80 76.18
N ASN A 15 20.74 -74.96 74.86
CA ASN A 15 21.79 -75.78 74.26
C ASN A 15 22.26 -75.09 72.96
N ALA A 16 23.56 -74.92 72.82
CA ALA A 16 24.19 -74.12 71.77
C ALA A 16 24.58 -74.98 70.54
N GLY A 17 24.39 -74.40 69.35
CA GLY A 17 25.28 -74.54 68.19
C GLY A 17 24.97 -75.64 67.17
N ILE A 18 24.28 -75.27 66.07
CA ILE A 18 24.81 -75.07 64.69
C ILE A 18 23.62 -74.50 63.89
N THR A 19 23.68 -73.23 63.50
CA THR A 19 22.76 -72.66 62.49
C THR A 19 23.24 -73.13 61.12
N ALA A 20 22.36 -73.79 60.36
CA ALA A 20 22.58 -73.99 58.93
C ALA A 20 22.45 -72.63 58.25
N GLN A 21 23.32 -72.35 57.28
CA GLN A 21 23.22 -71.16 56.43
C GLN A 21 21.92 -71.26 55.62
N GLU A 22 21.06 -70.25 55.67
CA GLU A 22 19.83 -70.20 54.87
C GLU A 22 20.22 -69.82 53.43
N ILE A 23 19.80 -70.63 52.46
CA ILE A 23 20.10 -70.47 51.04
C ILE A 23 18.89 -69.81 50.38
N CYS A 24 19.10 -68.68 49.71
CA CYS A 24 18.05 -67.77 49.25
C CYS A 24 17.46 -68.20 47.87
N PRO A 25 16.12 -68.31 47.70
CA PRO A 25 15.52 -68.63 46.40
C PRO A 25 15.40 -67.41 45.48
N ALA A 26 15.21 -67.65 44.17
CA ALA A 26 14.84 -66.60 43.21
C ALA A 26 13.37 -66.21 43.39
N GLU A 27 12.98 -65.01 42.96
CA GLU A 27 11.63 -64.46 43.17
C GLU A 27 10.95 -64.05 41.86
N ASN A 28 9.64 -63.78 41.89
CA ASN A 28 8.85 -63.20 40.78
C ASN A 28 9.03 -63.84 39.40
N ILE A 29 8.88 -65.17 39.31
CA ILE A 29 8.94 -65.84 38.01
C ILE A 29 7.76 -65.45 37.10
N SER A 30 8.04 -65.13 35.85
CA SER A 30 7.07 -64.86 34.79
C SER A 30 7.46 -65.59 33.50
N VAL A 31 6.47 -65.83 32.62
CA VAL A 31 6.69 -66.58 31.37
C VAL A 31 5.96 -65.89 30.23
N LEU A 32 6.70 -65.51 29.20
CA LEU A 32 6.19 -64.95 27.96
C LEU A 32 6.22 -66.00 26.85
N GLY A 33 5.09 -66.19 26.17
CA GLY A 33 5.00 -67.07 24.99
C GLY A 33 5.48 -66.37 23.72
N GLY A 34 6.41 -66.97 23.00
CA GLY A 34 6.88 -66.55 21.68
C GLY A 34 6.56 -67.58 20.59
N ASP A 35 7.08 -67.39 19.38
CA ASP A 35 6.89 -68.36 18.29
C ASP A 35 7.82 -69.56 18.47
N GLY A 36 7.24 -70.72 18.78
CA GLY A 36 7.99 -71.96 19.00
C GLY A 36 8.85 -71.96 20.26
N GLN A 37 8.68 -70.97 21.16
CA GLN A 37 9.48 -70.81 22.37
C GLN A 37 8.72 -70.12 23.50
N ASN A 38 9.19 -70.28 24.73
CA ASN A 38 8.79 -69.45 25.86
C ASN A 38 10.03 -68.83 26.49
N ILE A 39 9.95 -67.55 26.85
CA ILE A 39 10.96 -66.85 27.62
C ILE A 39 10.50 -66.84 29.07
N VAL A 40 11.32 -67.39 29.97
CA VAL A 40 11.06 -67.48 31.40
C VAL A 40 11.97 -66.48 32.09
N MET A 41 11.42 -65.59 32.91
CA MET A 41 12.16 -64.51 33.58
C MET A 41 11.89 -64.56 35.09
N TRP A 42 12.85 -64.14 35.91
CA TRP A 42 12.71 -64.05 37.38
C TRP A 42 13.64 -62.98 37.94
N ASP A 43 13.42 -62.58 39.19
CA ASP A 43 14.25 -61.61 39.91
C ASP A 43 15.35 -62.31 40.73
N GLU A 44 16.44 -61.57 41.04
CA GLU A 44 17.53 -62.06 41.90
C GLU A 44 17.06 -62.36 43.34
N PRO A 45 17.76 -63.23 44.10
CA PRO A 45 17.40 -63.56 45.48
C PRO A 45 17.49 -62.35 46.43
N LEU A 46 16.42 -62.07 47.18
CA LEU A 46 16.37 -60.97 48.15
C LEU A 46 17.02 -61.34 49.51
N ASN A 47 17.66 -60.36 50.17
CA ASN A 47 18.23 -60.48 51.52
C ASN A 47 17.11 -60.54 52.59
N PRO A 48 17.07 -61.54 53.50
CA PRO A 48 15.99 -61.64 54.49
C PRO A 48 16.08 -60.69 55.71
N PHE A 49 17.02 -59.73 55.79
CA PHE A 49 17.15 -58.80 56.92
C PHE A 49 17.15 -57.31 56.55
N THR A 50 16.82 -56.49 57.58
CA THR A 50 16.57 -55.04 57.60
C THR A 50 17.45 -54.19 56.68
N VAL A 51 16.87 -53.14 56.09
CA VAL A 51 17.58 -52.07 55.37
C VAL A 51 18.00 -50.96 56.32
N LEU A 52 19.13 -50.30 56.06
CA LEU A 52 19.59 -49.16 56.86
C LEU A 52 18.98 -47.87 56.31
N LEU A 53 18.04 -47.28 57.04
CA LEU A 53 17.52 -45.94 56.78
C LEU A 53 18.39 -44.91 57.49
N THR A 54 18.99 -44.01 56.72
CA THR A 54 19.68 -42.83 57.24
C THR A 54 18.79 -41.60 57.03
N ILE A 55 18.45 -40.94 58.13
CA ILE A 55 17.70 -39.68 58.18
C ILE A 55 18.68 -38.57 58.54
N GLU A 56 18.83 -37.57 57.69
CA GLU A 56 19.60 -36.35 57.97
C GLU A 56 18.68 -35.14 58.02
N VAL A 57 18.79 -34.32 59.07
CA VAL A 57 18.05 -33.05 59.20
C VAL A 57 19.04 -31.94 59.49
N VAL A 58 19.06 -30.92 58.63
CA VAL A 58 19.84 -29.69 58.78
C VAL A 58 18.90 -28.58 59.24
N THR A 59 19.02 -28.20 60.51
CA THR A 59 18.15 -27.18 61.13
C THR A 59 18.41 -25.79 60.54
N ASP A 60 17.44 -24.90 60.58
CA ASP A 60 17.63 -23.50 60.21
C ASP A 60 17.91 -22.61 61.45
N THR A 61 17.58 -21.32 61.38
CA THR A 61 17.81 -20.36 62.47
C THR A 61 16.96 -20.62 63.72
N TRP A 62 15.88 -21.39 63.62
CA TRP A 62 14.89 -21.58 64.70
C TRP A 62 14.69 -23.04 65.11
N GLN A 63 15.73 -23.88 65.00
CA GLN A 63 15.83 -25.32 65.26
C GLN A 63 14.83 -26.02 66.23
N GLY A 64 14.33 -25.36 67.27
CA GLY A 64 13.44 -25.96 68.26
C GLY A 64 12.00 -26.18 67.78
N GLU A 65 11.64 -25.68 66.59
CA GLU A 65 10.31 -25.86 65.98
C GLU A 65 10.15 -27.17 65.18
N THR A 66 11.28 -27.76 64.77
CA THR A 66 11.32 -28.98 63.97
C THR A 66 11.19 -30.24 64.84
N SER A 67 10.34 -31.18 64.41
CA SER A 67 10.18 -32.52 64.97
C SER A 67 9.84 -33.52 63.86
N TRP A 68 9.97 -34.82 64.09
CA TRP A 68 9.60 -35.81 63.07
C TRP A 68 9.23 -37.17 63.67
N ASP A 69 8.42 -37.93 62.93
CA ASP A 69 8.00 -39.30 63.24
C ASP A 69 8.29 -40.23 62.05
N LEU A 70 8.71 -41.46 62.34
CA LEU A 70 8.82 -42.56 61.38
C LEU A 70 7.88 -43.68 61.80
N VAL A 71 6.94 -44.04 60.93
CA VAL A 71 5.88 -45.02 61.20
C VAL A 71 5.95 -46.17 60.18
N ASP A 72 5.83 -47.40 60.67
CA ASP A 72 5.62 -48.58 59.81
C ASP A 72 4.13 -48.63 59.44
N MET A 73 3.80 -48.38 58.19
CA MET A 73 2.43 -48.23 57.72
C MET A 73 1.70 -49.58 57.59
N GLY A 74 2.44 -50.68 57.46
CA GLY A 74 1.87 -52.04 57.41
C GLY A 74 1.36 -52.51 58.79
N THR A 75 2.02 -52.09 59.87
CA THR A 75 1.68 -52.47 61.25
C THR A 75 1.00 -51.34 62.04
N GLY A 76 1.23 -50.09 61.65
CA GLY A 76 0.80 -48.87 62.35
C GLY A 76 1.67 -48.49 63.55
N ASP A 77 2.82 -49.13 63.73
CA ASP A 77 3.72 -48.91 64.88
C ASP A 77 4.68 -47.72 64.62
N LEU A 78 4.86 -46.84 65.62
CA LEU A 78 5.86 -45.76 65.60
C LEU A 78 7.26 -46.36 65.79
N VAL A 79 8.10 -46.27 64.77
CA VAL A 79 9.44 -46.87 64.69
C VAL A 79 10.47 -45.99 65.39
N ALA A 80 10.48 -44.69 65.09
CA ALA A 80 11.37 -43.71 65.70
C ALA A 80 10.77 -42.30 65.62
N SER A 81 11.20 -41.39 66.50
CA SER A 81 10.78 -39.99 66.44
C SER A 81 11.72 -39.04 67.18
N ILE A 82 11.60 -37.75 66.88
CA ILE A 82 12.23 -36.63 67.59
C ILE A 82 11.15 -35.63 67.98
N ALA A 83 11.09 -35.25 69.26
CA ALA A 83 10.10 -34.31 69.75
C ALA A 83 10.53 -32.84 69.54
N ALA A 84 9.56 -31.93 69.40
CA ALA A 84 9.83 -30.51 69.24
C ALA A 84 10.65 -29.95 70.43
N GLY A 85 11.69 -29.19 70.11
CA GLY A 85 12.64 -28.64 71.07
C GLY A 85 13.83 -29.54 71.46
N GLU A 86 13.91 -30.77 70.93
CA GLU A 86 15.08 -31.64 71.15
C GLU A 86 16.27 -31.30 70.25
N LEU A 87 16.04 -30.64 69.11
CA LEU A 87 17.10 -30.05 68.28
C LEU A 87 17.49 -28.69 68.88
N THR A 88 18.74 -28.57 69.34
CA THR A 88 19.16 -27.46 70.23
C THR A 88 20.13 -26.48 69.60
N GLU A 89 20.72 -26.78 68.44
CA GLU A 89 21.63 -25.89 67.71
C GLU A 89 21.06 -25.54 66.32
N ALA A 90 21.18 -24.26 65.95
CA ALA A 90 20.75 -23.71 64.66
C ALA A 90 21.80 -23.96 63.57
N ASN A 91 21.36 -24.19 62.32
CA ASN A 91 22.23 -24.43 61.16
C ASN A 91 23.20 -25.62 61.35
N THR A 92 22.74 -26.67 62.03
CA THR A 92 23.54 -27.87 62.35
C THR A 92 22.87 -29.11 61.73
N SER A 93 23.68 -29.99 61.14
CA SER A 93 23.23 -31.31 60.66
C SER A 93 23.15 -32.32 61.80
N TYR A 94 22.02 -33.01 61.88
CA TYR A 94 21.75 -34.13 62.76
C TYR A 94 21.41 -35.36 61.92
N THR A 95 22.03 -36.51 62.24
CA THR A 95 21.87 -37.75 61.46
C THR A 95 21.50 -38.92 62.36
N TRP A 96 20.57 -39.76 61.88
CA TRP A 96 20.15 -40.99 62.54
C TRP A 96 20.19 -42.16 61.56
N ASP A 97 20.86 -43.23 61.96
CA ASP A 97 20.90 -44.49 61.22
C ASP A 97 20.01 -45.51 61.92
N ILE A 98 19.00 -46.03 61.22
CA ILE A 98 17.94 -46.87 61.76
C ILE A 98 17.80 -48.11 60.87
N GLU A 99 18.04 -49.30 61.42
CA GLU A 99 17.75 -50.56 60.73
C GLU A 99 16.24 -50.83 60.76
N ILE A 100 15.60 -50.83 59.60
CA ILE A 100 14.17 -51.08 59.43
C ILE A 100 13.92 -52.33 58.58
N PRO A 101 12.93 -53.17 58.89
CA PRO A 101 12.54 -54.28 58.02
C PRO A 101 12.15 -53.82 56.61
N HIS A 102 12.08 -54.76 55.66
CA HIS A 102 11.47 -54.47 54.38
C HIS A 102 9.95 -54.28 54.56
N GLY A 103 9.38 -53.21 54.00
CA GLY A 103 7.99 -52.81 54.25
C GLY A 103 7.67 -51.40 53.76
N TYR A 104 6.44 -50.97 54.08
CA TYR A 104 5.91 -49.65 53.73
C TYR A 104 6.02 -48.72 54.94
N TYR A 105 6.72 -47.59 54.77
CA TYR A 105 7.03 -46.66 55.85
C TYR A 105 6.57 -45.25 55.50
N SER A 106 6.24 -44.47 56.52
CA SER A 106 5.93 -43.04 56.42
C SER A 106 6.88 -42.27 57.33
N PHE A 107 7.67 -41.37 56.76
CA PHE A 107 8.44 -40.39 57.50
C PHE A 107 7.73 -39.03 57.42
N THR A 108 7.34 -38.46 58.55
CA THR A 108 6.72 -37.14 58.59
C THR A 108 7.58 -36.20 59.41
N ILE A 109 7.97 -35.08 58.81
CA ILE A 109 8.63 -33.96 59.49
C ILE A 109 7.63 -32.83 59.71
N TYR A 110 7.67 -32.23 60.89
CA TYR A 110 6.76 -31.18 61.32
C TYR A 110 7.54 -29.92 61.65
N ASP A 111 7.01 -28.79 61.22
CA ASP A 111 7.38 -27.46 61.67
C ASP A 111 6.24 -26.82 62.46
N SER A 112 6.53 -26.43 63.70
CA SER A 112 5.51 -25.91 64.62
C SER A 112 5.01 -24.52 64.23
N PHE A 113 5.68 -23.74 63.38
CA PHE A 113 5.23 -22.39 62.99
C PHE A 113 4.66 -22.32 61.57
N GLY A 114 4.69 -23.42 60.83
CA GLY A 114 4.07 -23.60 59.53
C GLY A 114 4.83 -22.95 58.38
N ASP A 115 6.09 -22.58 58.58
CA ASP A 115 6.95 -22.00 57.55
C ASP A 115 8.08 -22.92 57.08
N GLY A 116 8.14 -24.14 57.62
CA GLY A 116 9.09 -25.18 57.22
C GLY A 116 10.54 -24.87 57.60
N ILE A 117 11.50 -25.42 56.87
CA ILE A 117 12.94 -25.22 57.11
C ILE A 117 13.56 -24.50 55.90
N TYR A 118 14.11 -23.30 56.10
CA TYR A 118 14.68 -22.51 55.00
C TYR A 118 16.08 -22.99 54.55
N ALA A 119 16.36 -22.84 53.25
CA ALA A 119 17.67 -23.05 52.66
C ALA A 119 18.80 -22.27 53.37
N PRO A 120 19.99 -22.88 53.60
CA PRO A 120 20.44 -24.17 53.10
C PRO A 120 20.05 -25.36 54.00
N GLY A 121 19.15 -25.16 54.97
CA GLY A 121 18.58 -26.23 55.79
C GLY A 121 17.65 -27.15 54.99
N GLY A 122 17.15 -28.20 55.62
CA GLY A 122 16.26 -29.20 55.01
C GLY A 122 16.46 -30.58 55.62
N TYR A 123 15.95 -31.62 54.99
CA TYR A 123 16.16 -33.00 55.41
C TYR A 123 16.37 -33.96 54.24
N ALA A 124 17.03 -35.08 54.48
CA ALA A 124 17.28 -36.11 53.48
C ALA A 124 17.05 -37.49 54.06
N LEU A 125 16.48 -38.38 53.23
CA LEU A 125 16.27 -39.79 53.51
C LEU A 125 17.09 -40.61 52.52
N SER A 126 17.81 -41.60 53.04
CA SER A 126 18.53 -42.55 52.20
C SER A 126 18.45 -43.98 52.73
N LEU A 127 18.37 -44.95 51.82
CA LEU A 127 18.37 -46.38 52.13
C LEU A 127 19.67 -47.00 51.62
N ASP A 128 20.45 -47.56 52.53
CA ASP A 128 21.79 -48.12 52.25
C ASP A 128 22.71 -47.15 51.47
N GLY A 129 22.55 -45.84 51.72
CA GLY A 129 23.31 -44.79 51.05
C GLY A 129 22.76 -44.34 49.70
N VAL A 130 21.67 -44.93 49.21
CA VAL A 130 20.91 -44.42 48.05
C VAL A 130 19.91 -43.38 48.52
N SER A 131 20.02 -42.15 48.01
CA SER A 131 19.08 -41.07 48.35
C SER A 131 17.68 -41.38 47.81
N ILE A 132 16.68 -41.34 48.68
CA ILE A 132 15.27 -41.48 48.32
C ILE A 132 14.68 -40.10 48.02
N TYR A 133 14.94 -39.15 48.92
CA TYR A 133 14.40 -37.79 48.87
C TYR A 133 15.35 -36.86 49.65
N SER A 134 15.51 -35.62 49.18
CA SER A 134 16.32 -34.61 49.88
C SER A 134 15.81 -33.21 49.59
N SER A 135 15.49 -32.47 50.64
CA SER A 135 15.28 -31.02 50.63
C SER A 135 16.46 -30.24 51.20
N ILE A 136 17.57 -30.90 51.57
CA ILE A 136 18.77 -30.22 52.07
C ILE A 136 19.36 -29.32 50.98
N GLY A 137 19.47 -28.03 51.27
CA GLY A 137 20.00 -27.02 50.35
C GLY A 137 18.92 -26.14 49.73
N ASP A 138 17.76 -26.71 49.43
CA ASP A 138 16.60 -26.02 48.86
C ASP A 138 15.57 -25.61 49.94
N GLY A 139 15.57 -26.32 51.07
CA GLY A 139 14.60 -26.16 52.14
C GLY A 139 13.24 -26.74 51.79
N TRP A 140 12.29 -26.60 52.71
CA TRP A 140 10.88 -26.90 52.45
C TRP A 140 10.00 -25.91 53.21
N THR A 141 8.77 -25.72 52.75
CA THR A 141 7.83 -24.75 53.34
C THR A 141 6.51 -25.44 53.63
N GLY A 142 6.01 -25.32 54.86
CA GLY A 142 4.74 -25.91 55.27
C GLY A 142 4.73 -26.19 56.76
N THR A 143 3.67 -26.83 57.26
CA THR A 143 3.63 -27.25 58.67
C THR A 143 3.97 -28.71 58.86
N GLU A 144 3.69 -29.56 57.86
CA GLU A 144 4.10 -30.95 57.88
C GLU A 144 4.39 -31.45 56.47
N GLU A 145 5.46 -32.23 56.33
CA GLU A 145 5.81 -32.89 55.08
C GLU A 145 6.00 -34.38 55.35
N THR A 146 5.34 -35.21 54.56
CA THR A 146 5.30 -36.65 54.70
C THR A 146 5.85 -37.33 53.46
N ILE A 147 6.86 -38.18 53.66
CA ILE A 147 7.39 -39.09 52.65
C ILE A 147 6.95 -40.51 53.00
N GLU A 148 6.00 -41.04 52.23
CA GLU A 148 5.66 -42.47 52.27
C GLU A 148 6.51 -43.22 51.25
N PHE A 149 7.19 -44.30 51.65
CA PHE A 149 8.07 -45.07 50.77
C PHE A 149 7.99 -46.57 51.04
N ASN A 150 8.07 -47.36 49.96
CA ASN A 150 8.11 -48.81 50.00
C ASN A 150 9.52 -49.31 49.71
N THR A 151 10.15 -49.96 50.68
CA THR A 151 11.53 -50.44 50.55
C THR A 151 11.67 -51.70 49.68
N SER A 152 10.57 -52.29 49.22
CA SER A 152 10.56 -53.47 48.33
C SER A 152 10.19 -53.13 46.89
N GLU A 153 9.28 -52.16 46.70
CA GLU A 153 8.80 -51.74 45.37
C GLU A 153 9.63 -50.56 44.80
N GLY A 154 10.50 -49.96 45.61
CA GLY A 154 11.38 -48.88 45.16
C GLY A 154 10.62 -47.63 44.76
N ARG A 155 9.56 -47.27 45.49
CA ARG A 155 8.72 -46.09 45.21
C ARG A 155 8.54 -45.23 46.45
N PHE A 156 8.41 -43.92 46.25
CA PHE A 156 8.03 -42.98 47.28
C PHE A 156 7.02 -41.95 46.77
N THR A 157 6.26 -41.39 47.70
CA THR A 157 5.35 -40.27 47.50
C THR A 157 5.58 -39.25 48.60
N ALA A 158 5.75 -38.00 48.21
CA ALA A 158 5.96 -36.86 49.06
C ALA A 158 4.73 -35.95 49.04
N THR A 159 4.13 -35.77 50.21
CA THR A 159 2.97 -34.91 50.41
C THR A 159 3.27 -33.84 51.43
N ASN A 160 2.80 -32.62 51.19
CA ASN A 160 2.99 -31.49 52.10
C ASN A 160 1.61 -30.97 52.52
N ASP A 161 1.47 -30.64 53.80
CA ASP A 161 0.29 -29.99 54.34
C ASP A 161 0.67 -28.71 55.08
N SER A 162 -0.18 -27.70 54.95
CA SER A 162 0.03 -26.35 55.46
C SER A 162 -1.24 -25.82 56.12
N TYR A 163 -1.11 -24.84 57.02
CA TYR A 163 -2.28 -24.17 57.57
C TYR A 163 -2.99 -23.36 56.48
N VAL A 164 -4.32 -23.52 56.37
CA VAL A 164 -5.15 -22.78 55.40
C VAL A 164 -5.08 -21.26 55.64
N ASP A 165 -4.95 -20.83 56.91
CA ASP A 165 -4.78 -19.44 57.30
C ASP A 165 -3.39 -19.22 57.95
N PRO A 166 -2.65 -18.16 57.61
CA PRO A 166 -1.31 -17.91 58.14
C PRO A 166 -1.31 -17.64 59.65
N ILE A 167 -0.34 -18.21 60.37
CA ILE A 167 -0.20 -18.04 61.82
C ILE A 167 0.18 -16.58 62.15
N PRO A 168 -0.63 -15.83 62.92
CA PRO A 168 -0.46 -14.38 63.09
C PRO A 168 0.43 -14.02 64.29
N ILE A 169 1.61 -14.65 64.44
CA ILE A 169 2.44 -14.53 65.65
C ILE A 169 3.94 -14.36 65.30
N ASP A 170 4.64 -13.48 66.04
CA ASP A 170 6.09 -13.21 65.95
C ASP A 170 6.90 -14.28 66.73
N LYS A 171 7.89 -14.93 66.08
CA LYS A 171 8.71 -16.07 66.59
C LYS A 171 9.55 -15.78 67.86
N THR A 172 9.36 -14.64 68.52
CA THR A 172 10.18 -14.18 69.66
C THR A 172 9.65 -14.49 71.07
N PHE A 173 8.55 -15.23 71.23
CA PHE A 173 7.91 -15.53 72.52
C PHE A 173 7.82 -17.03 72.83
N ILE A 174 7.96 -17.42 74.12
CA ILE A 174 7.79 -18.80 74.60
C ILE A 174 6.30 -19.09 74.80
N TYR A 175 5.73 -20.04 74.06
CA TYR A 175 4.30 -20.37 74.06
C TYR A 175 3.98 -21.80 74.53
N ASP A 176 2.72 -21.97 74.94
CA ASP A 176 2.04 -23.24 75.22
C ASP A 176 1.31 -23.67 73.95
N LEU A 177 1.69 -24.81 73.36
CA LEU A 177 1.29 -25.27 72.01
C LEU A 177 -0.13 -25.86 71.94
N GLU A 178 -0.92 -25.84 73.02
CA GLU A 178 -2.29 -26.40 73.04
C GLU A 178 -3.29 -25.70 72.09
N TRP A 179 -2.98 -24.53 71.52
CA TRP A 179 -3.89 -23.77 70.65
C TRP A 179 -3.86 -24.18 69.16
N GLN A 180 -2.83 -24.92 68.72
CA GLN A 180 -2.69 -25.37 67.32
C GLN A 180 -3.63 -26.52 66.96
N ALA A 181 -4.11 -27.29 67.95
CA ALA A 181 -4.93 -28.49 67.77
C ALA A 181 -6.35 -28.26 67.18
N GLY A 182 -6.65 -27.06 66.68
CA GLY A 182 -7.93 -26.72 66.06
C GLY A 182 -7.84 -25.87 64.79
N MET A 183 -6.64 -25.65 64.23
CA MET A 183 -6.47 -24.95 62.96
C MET A 183 -6.76 -25.89 61.77
N ALA A 184 -7.34 -25.34 60.69
CA ALA A 184 -7.64 -26.12 59.49
C ALA A 184 -6.39 -26.22 58.61
N LEU A 185 -6.07 -27.44 58.19
CA LEU A 185 -5.00 -27.75 57.26
C LEU A 185 -5.54 -27.82 55.83
N THR A 186 -4.68 -27.56 54.85
CA THR A 186 -5.00 -27.63 53.41
C THR A 186 -5.37 -29.03 52.96
N GLY A 187 -5.00 -30.04 53.73
CA GLY A 187 -5.00 -31.45 53.34
C GLY A 187 -3.68 -31.80 52.65
N PRO A 188 -3.23 -33.06 52.69
CA PRO A 188 -1.97 -33.47 52.10
C PRO A 188 -2.02 -33.26 50.59
N ILE A 189 -1.13 -32.41 50.08
CA ILE A 189 -0.95 -32.16 48.65
C ILE A 189 0.27 -32.96 48.20
N LEU A 190 0.06 -33.92 47.30
CA LEU A 190 1.16 -34.62 46.63
C LEU A 190 1.92 -33.60 45.79
N PHE A 191 3.21 -33.43 46.07
CA PHE A 191 4.06 -32.50 45.32
C PHE A 191 5.23 -33.21 44.63
N GLU A 192 5.57 -34.43 45.05
CA GLU A 192 6.55 -35.25 44.37
C GLU A 192 6.21 -36.73 44.56
N SER A 193 6.51 -37.54 43.56
CA SER A 193 6.52 -38.99 43.68
C SER A 193 7.56 -39.53 42.72
N GLY A 194 8.22 -40.62 43.09
CA GLY A 194 9.29 -41.15 42.28
C GLY A 194 9.60 -42.59 42.61
N SER A 195 10.46 -43.17 41.78
CA SER A 195 11.05 -44.49 42.02
C SER A 195 12.52 -44.38 42.35
N PHE A 196 13.01 -45.23 43.24
CA PHE A 196 14.43 -45.41 43.54
C PHE A 196 14.80 -46.89 43.42
N ASN A 197 16.00 -47.16 42.94
CA ASN A 197 16.47 -48.53 42.75
C ASN A 197 17.67 -48.80 43.66
N VAL A 198 17.55 -49.78 44.54
CA VAL A 198 18.64 -50.20 45.44
C VAL A 198 19.31 -51.42 44.81
N SER A 199 20.26 -51.21 43.88
CA SER A 199 21.02 -52.32 43.30
C SER A 199 21.90 -52.97 44.37
N ARG A 200 21.81 -54.29 44.55
CA ARG A 200 22.65 -55.04 45.49
C ARG A 200 23.26 -56.25 44.79
N GLU A 201 24.54 -56.55 45.06
CA GLU A 201 25.12 -57.86 44.73
C GLU A 201 24.56 -58.93 45.68
N VAL A 202 24.37 -60.18 45.21
CA VAL A 202 23.92 -61.32 46.03
C VAL A 202 24.73 -61.37 47.34
N PRO A 203 24.09 -61.22 48.52
CA PRO A 203 24.82 -61.09 49.77
C PRO A 203 25.69 -62.31 50.09
N GLU A 204 26.91 -62.10 50.60
CA GLU A 204 27.89 -63.14 50.98
C GLU A 204 27.32 -64.16 52.01
N GLU A 205 26.20 -63.79 52.65
CA GLU A 205 25.50 -64.54 53.68
C GLU A 205 24.55 -65.64 53.12
N CYS A 206 24.09 -65.53 51.86
CA CYS A 206 23.24 -66.53 51.18
C CYS A 206 24.03 -67.73 50.59
N GLY A 207 25.37 -67.63 50.51
CA GLY A 207 26.26 -68.62 49.88
C GLY A 207 26.93 -68.08 48.60
N ALA A 208 27.93 -68.78 48.06
CA ALA A 208 28.60 -68.35 46.83
C ALA A 208 27.76 -68.73 45.60
N PHE A 209 27.12 -67.73 44.97
CA PHE A 209 26.28 -67.93 43.79
C PHE A 209 27.05 -68.63 42.66
N THR A 210 26.40 -69.58 41.99
CA THR A 210 26.97 -70.25 40.81
C THR A 210 26.14 -70.04 39.55
N HIS A 211 24.85 -70.35 39.58
CA HIS A 211 23.90 -70.22 38.46
C HIS A 211 22.46 -70.48 38.93
N TYR A 212 21.49 -70.12 38.09
CA TYR A 212 20.09 -70.53 38.18
C TYR A 212 19.87 -71.83 37.39
N ALA A 213 19.05 -72.72 37.93
CA ALA A 213 18.59 -73.93 37.24
C ALA A 213 17.09 -73.84 36.99
N VAL A 214 16.68 -73.98 35.73
CA VAL A 214 15.30 -73.81 35.26
C VAL A 214 14.68 -75.17 34.99
N TYR A 215 13.50 -75.40 35.51
CA TYR A 215 12.78 -76.67 35.42
C TYR A 215 11.43 -76.47 34.74
N GLY A 216 11.01 -77.49 33.98
CA GLY A 216 9.63 -77.62 33.53
C GLY A 216 8.71 -78.01 34.69
N GLY A 217 7.42 -77.72 34.57
CA GLY A 217 6.42 -77.99 35.61
C GLY A 217 6.25 -79.47 35.97
N ASP A 218 6.79 -80.39 35.16
CA ASP A 218 6.88 -81.82 35.41
C ASP A 218 8.13 -82.25 36.21
N GLY A 219 8.98 -81.28 36.58
CA GLY A 219 10.21 -81.45 37.35
C GLY A 219 11.45 -81.80 36.51
N THR A 220 11.38 -81.72 35.18
CA THR A 220 12.55 -81.90 34.31
C THR A 220 13.42 -80.63 34.27
N GLU A 221 14.73 -80.77 34.47
CA GLU A 221 15.67 -79.65 34.29
C GLU A 221 15.82 -79.35 32.79
N LEU A 222 15.49 -78.13 32.40
CA LEU A 222 15.50 -77.68 31.01
C LEU A 222 16.86 -77.07 30.64
N GLY A 223 17.45 -76.32 31.58
CA GLY A 223 18.76 -75.72 31.42
C GLY A 223 19.19 -74.93 32.66
N THR A 224 20.38 -74.36 32.56
CA THR A 224 20.96 -73.50 33.60
C THR A 224 21.45 -72.21 32.97
N THR A 225 21.32 -71.10 33.68
CA THR A 225 21.75 -69.77 33.22
C THR A 225 22.32 -68.96 34.38
N THR A 226 23.20 -68.01 34.11
CA THR A 226 23.61 -67.00 35.10
C THR A 226 22.80 -65.71 34.99
N ASP A 227 22.07 -65.55 33.89
CA ASP A 227 21.20 -64.41 33.63
C ASP A 227 19.83 -64.63 34.29
N LEU A 228 19.05 -63.57 34.42
CA LEU A 228 17.71 -63.58 35.03
C LEU A 228 16.60 -64.08 34.12
N GLU A 229 16.98 -64.59 32.94
CA GLU A 229 16.07 -65.10 31.92
C GLU A 229 16.59 -66.39 31.30
N TYR A 230 15.67 -67.20 30.80
CA TYR A 230 15.93 -68.43 30.07
C TYR A 230 14.90 -68.67 28.97
N THR A 231 15.37 -68.80 27.73
CA THR A 231 14.54 -69.15 26.59
C THR A 231 14.47 -70.66 26.39
N HIS A 232 13.25 -71.21 26.46
CA HIS A 232 12.98 -72.60 26.13
C HIS A 232 12.44 -72.72 24.70
N GLU A 233 13.31 -73.13 23.78
CA GLU A 233 13.03 -73.25 22.35
C GLU A 233 12.50 -74.64 21.94
N GLY A 234 11.91 -74.75 20.75
CA GLY A 234 11.44 -76.01 20.16
C GLY A 234 10.08 -76.47 20.68
N LEU A 235 9.30 -75.55 21.23
CA LEU A 235 7.95 -75.76 21.73
C LEU A 235 6.92 -75.76 20.59
N THR A 236 5.75 -76.34 20.84
CA THR A 236 4.65 -76.32 19.87
C THR A 236 3.66 -75.21 20.22
N ASN A 237 3.43 -74.29 19.28
CA ASN A 237 2.47 -73.20 19.46
C ASN A 237 1.07 -73.71 19.81
N GLY A 238 0.40 -73.02 20.73
CA GLY A 238 -0.93 -73.34 21.26
C GLY A 238 -0.95 -74.35 22.43
N ASN A 239 0.20 -74.87 22.87
CA ASN A 239 0.30 -75.72 24.07
C ASN A 239 0.89 -74.93 25.26
N GLU A 240 0.29 -75.06 26.45
CA GLU A 240 0.78 -74.41 27.67
C GLU A 240 1.95 -75.18 28.29
N TYR A 241 3.03 -74.47 28.63
CA TYR A 241 4.21 -75.00 29.31
C TYR A 241 4.46 -74.19 30.59
N CYS A 242 4.71 -74.89 31.70
CA CYS A 242 4.96 -74.29 33.02
C CYS A 242 6.40 -74.46 33.46
N TYR A 243 6.90 -73.55 34.28
CA TYR A 243 8.30 -73.43 34.68
C TYR A 243 8.41 -73.06 36.16
N TYR A 244 9.50 -73.49 36.81
CA TYR A 244 9.96 -72.95 38.08
C TYR A 244 11.49 -72.92 38.10
N VAL A 245 12.08 -72.03 38.89
CA VAL A 245 13.53 -71.82 38.94
C VAL A 245 14.05 -72.11 40.34
N THR A 246 15.28 -72.62 40.45
CA THR A 246 16.02 -72.70 41.71
C THR A 246 17.37 -72.02 41.55
N VAL A 247 17.93 -71.49 42.63
CA VAL A 247 19.28 -70.91 42.65
C VAL A 247 20.26 -71.94 43.18
N VAL A 248 21.40 -72.09 42.49
CA VAL A 248 22.46 -73.01 42.88
C VAL A 248 23.65 -72.22 43.44
N TYR A 249 24.03 -72.53 44.67
CA TYR A 249 25.22 -72.00 45.35
C TYR A 249 26.26 -73.12 45.55
N GLU A 250 27.53 -72.80 45.81
CA GLU A 250 28.56 -73.83 46.08
C GLU A 250 28.19 -74.72 47.29
N GLU A 251 27.43 -74.19 48.24
CA GLU A 251 27.03 -74.83 49.49
C GLU A 251 25.71 -75.65 49.39
N GLY A 252 24.91 -75.45 48.34
CA GLY A 252 23.63 -76.14 48.13
C GLY A 252 22.68 -75.42 47.16
N THR A 253 21.51 -76.02 46.92
CA THR A 253 20.45 -75.45 46.06
C THR A 253 19.34 -74.86 46.93
N SER A 254 18.79 -73.72 46.52
CA SER A 254 17.65 -73.07 47.17
C SER A 254 16.36 -73.89 47.04
N ASP A 255 15.32 -73.48 47.77
CA ASP A 255 13.95 -73.88 47.44
C ASP A 255 13.54 -73.31 46.06
N PRO A 256 12.61 -73.96 45.33
CA PRO A 256 12.13 -73.50 44.03
C PRO A 256 11.21 -72.29 44.17
N THR A 257 11.17 -71.45 43.12
CA THR A 257 10.13 -70.43 42.94
C THR A 257 8.74 -71.06 42.85
N GLU A 258 7.70 -70.23 42.95
CA GLU A 258 6.36 -70.62 42.47
C GLU A 258 6.40 -70.99 40.98
N GLN A 259 5.39 -71.71 40.50
CA GLN A 259 5.29 -72.06 39.08
C GLN A 259 4.60 -70.96 38.28
N ALA A 260 5.19 -70.60 37.14
CA ALA A 260 4.59 -69.73 36.12
C ALA A 260 4.47 -70.46 34.78
N CYS A 261 3.43 -70.16 34.00
CA CYS A 261 3.15 -70.86 32.73
C CYS A 261 2.97 -69.89 31.58
N GLY A 262 3.38 -70.31 30.38
CA GLY A 262 3.19 -69.57 29.13
C GLY A 262 2.81 -70.50 27.98
N THR A 263 2.05 -69.99 27.02
CA THR A 263 1.66 -70.72 25.80
C THR A 263 2.32 -70.04 24.60
N PRO A 264 3.25 -70.72 23.88
CA PRO A 264 3.84 -70.20 22.65
C PRO A 264 2.77 -69.98 21.58
N SER A 265 2.90 -68.96 20.74
CA SER A 265 1.96 -68.64 19.66
C SER A 265 2.71 -68.21 18.41
N GLU A 266 2.18 -68.54 17.23
CA GLU A 266 2.77 -68.16 15.94
C GLU A 266 2.83 -66.63 15.83
N TRP A 267 3.99 -66.09 15.43
CA TRP A 267 4.16 -64.66 15.27
C TRP A 267 3.60 -64.24 13.91
N VAL A 268 2.79 -63.18 13.89
CA VAL A 268 2.18 -62.63 12.68
C VAL A 268 2.62 -61.19 12.55
N ALA A 269 3.31 -60.86 11.46
CA ALA A 269 3.73 -59.50 11.15
C ALA A 269 2.52 -58.58 11.00
N GLU A 270 2.47 -57.49 11.76
CA GLU A 270 1.37 -56.54 11.69
C GLU A 270 1.45 -55.70 10.40
N ALA A 271 0.31 -55.53 9.72
CA ALA A 271 0.24 -54.76 8.50
C ALA A 271 0.15 -53.25 8.79
N PRO A 272 0.71 -52.38 7.95
CA PRO A 272 0.34 -50.98 7.95
C PRO A 272 -1.17 -50.85 7.66
N THR A 273 -1.76 -49.69 7.97
CA THR A 273 -3.18 -49.43 7.73
C THR A 273 -3.39 -48.12 6.99
N SER A 274 -4.61 -47.87 6.48
CA SER A 274 -5.00 -46.55 5.95
C SER A 274 -4.12 -45.98 4.83
N LEU A 275 -3.74 -46.80 3.83
CA LEU A 275 -3.04 -46.32 2.62
C LEU A 275 -3.93 -45.38 1.79
N MET A 276 -3.42 -44.20 1.53
CA MET A 276 -4.00 -43.13 0.72
C MET A 276 -3.05 -42.80 -0.44
N SER A 277 -3.62 -42.34 -1.55
CA SER A 277 -2.89 -41.88 -2.73
C SER A 277 -3.30 -40.45 -3.07
N PHE A 278 -2.34 -39.63 -3.49
CA PHE A 278 -2.55 -38.26 -3.96
C PHE A 278 -1.91 -38.10 -5.35
N PRO A 279 -2.71 -37.87 -6.40
CA PRO A 279 -2.20 -37.81 -7.77
C PRO A 279 -1.42 -36.52 -8.02
N GLY A 280 -0.19 -36.66 -8.49
CA GLY A 280 0.64 -35.58 -9.03
C GLY A 280 0.82 -35.71 -10.55
N ASP A 281 1.68 -34.87 -11.11
CA ASP A 281 2.06 -34.90 -12.54
C ASP A 281 3.21 -35.90 -12.74
N GLU A 282 2.97 -36.99 -13.47
CA GLU A 282 3.88 -38.14 -13.64
C GLU A 282 4.31 -38.84 -12.33
N GLU A 283 3.62 -38.54 -11.22
CA GLU A 283 3.95 -39.04 -9.89
C GLU A 283 2.72 -39.30 -9.01
N MET A 284 2.90 -40.12 -7.98
CA MET A 284 1.88 -40.42 -6.98
C MET A 284 2.49 -40.35 -5.59
N VAL A 285 1.94 -39.53 -4.71
CA VAL A 285 2.32 -39.52 -3.29
C VAL A 285 1.45 -40.52 -2.55
N LEU A 286 2.10 -41.46 -1.86
CA LEU A 286 1.45 -42.49 -1.05
C LEU A 286 1.67 -42.18 0.42
N VAL A 287 0.62 -42.28 1.23
CA VAL A 287 0.71 -42.10 2.68
C VAL A 287 -0.08 -43.19 3.40
N TRP A 288 0.48 -43.79 4.44
CA TRP A 288 -0.16 -44.84 5.22
C TRP A 288 0.08 -44.64 6.72
N MET A 289 -0.58 -45.47 7.53
CA MET A 289 -0.36 -45.55 8.98
C MET A 289 0.52 -46.75 9.30
N ALA A 290 1.46 -46.55 10.23
CA ALA A 290 2.32 -47.61 10.75
C ALA A 290 1.52 -48.77 11.38
N PRO A 291 2.09 -49.99 11.43
CA PRO A 291 1.50 -51.12 12.13
C PRO A 291 1.26 -50.78 13.62
N GLY A 292 0.17 -51.27 14.20
CA GLY A 292 -0.19 -51.02 15.60
C GLY A 292 -0.83 -49.65 15.91
N GLY A 293 -0.83 -48.71 14.95
CA GLY A 293 -1.49 -47.41 15.12
C GLY A 293 -0.76 -46.45 16.06
N GLY A 294 0.40 -45.93 15.61
CA GLY A 294 1.11 -44.77 16.18
C GLY A 294 1.83 -45.04 17.49
N GLY A 295 3.16 -45.20 17.45
CA GLY A 295 3.95 -45.33 18.69
C GLY A 295 5.35 -45.93 18.54
N GLY A 296 6.12 -45.55 17.51
CA GLY A 296 7.53 -45.93 17.42
C GLY A 296 8.38 -44.93 16.62
N GLY A 297 9.36 -44.30 17.26
CA GLY A 297 10.33 -43.39 16.63
C GLY A 297 9.91 -41.90 16.61
N THR A 298 10.64 -41.08 15.84
CA THR A 298 10.49 -39.61 15.66
C THR A 298 9.19 -39.20 14.95
N GLN A 299 8.10 -39.97 15.11
CA GLN A 299 6.82 -39.71 14.46
C GLN A 299 6.08 -38.59 15.17
N GLY A 300 5.71 -37.56 14.42
CA GLY A 300 5.16 -36.30 14.89
C GLY A 300 6.22 -35.23 15.11
N ASP A 301 7.51 -35.53 14.96
CA ASP A 301 8.62 -34.60 15.23
C ASP A 301 8.86 -33.64 14.06
N VAL A 302 8.88 -34.18 12.84
CA VAL A 302 9.13 -33.42 11.62
C VAL A 302 8.06 -33.70 10.57
N ILE A 303 7.91 -32.77 9.62
CA ILE A 303 7.02 -32.88 8.45
C ILE A 303 7.28 -34.14 7.61
N ASP A 304 8.50 -34.69 7.64
CA ASP A 304 8.84 -35.96 6.95
C ASP A 304 8.21 -37.20 7.61
N ASN A 305 7.75 -37.10 8.86
CA ASN A 305 7.14 -38.19 9.62
C ASN A 305 5.96 -37.73 10.51
N PRO A 306 4.89 -37.14 9.96
CA PRO A 306 3.84 -36.50 10.75
C PRO A 306 2.81 -37.50 11.29
N PHE A 307 2.02 -37.08 12.28
CA PHE A 307 0.76 -37.77 12.62
C PHE A 307 -0.29 -37.52 11.54
N VAL A 308 -1.19 -38.48 11.28
CA VAL A 308 -2.18 -38.36 10.18
C VAL A 308 -3.56 -37.99 10.72
N VAL A 309 -4.17 -36.94 10.18
CA VAL A 309 -5.58 -36.59 10.46
C VAL A 309 -6.50 -37.54 9.70
N THR A 310 -7.19 -38.41 10.44
CA THR A 310 -7.91 -39.57 9.87
C THR A 310 -9.37 -39.28 9.44
N GLY A 311 -9.86 -38.06 9.64
CA GLY A 311 -11.17 -37.61 9.18
C GLY A 311 -11.79 -36.52 10.06
N LEU A 312 -12.76 -35.77 9.51
CA LEU A 312 -13.40 -34.65 10.21
C LEU A 312 -14.79 -35.02 10.80
N PRO A 313 -15.14 -34.55 12.01
CA PRO A 313 -14.27 -33.80 12.93
C PRO A 313 -13.16 -34.69 13.48
N PHE A 314 -11.95 -34.15 13.53
CA PHE A 314 -10.78 -34.81 14.10
C PHE A 314 -10.55 -34.25 15.51
N GLU A 315 -10.41 -35.13 16.50
CA GLU A 315 -10.16 -34.75 17.89
C GLU A 315 -9.11 -35.70 18.47
N VAL A 316 -8.00 -35.15 18.95
CA VAL A 316 -6.89 -35.92 19.54
C VAL A 316 -6.34 -35.20 20.76
N ASN A 317 -5.95 -35.97 21.77
CA ASN A 317 -5.15 -35.49 22.89
C ASN A 317 -3.71 -35.98 22.67
N GLY A 318 -2.74 -35.09 22.82
CA GLY A 318 -1.31 -35.41 22.70
C GLY A 318 -0.46 -34.49 23.57
N THR A 319 0.86 -34.69 23.55
CA THR A 319 1.81 -33.86 24.28
C THR A 319 2.94 -33.40 23.38
N THR A 320 3.45 -32.20 23.61
CA THR A 320 4.70 -31.73 22.99
C THR A 320 5.95 -32.19 23.77
N GLU A 321 5.79 -32.76 24.98
CA GLU A 321 6.92 -33.30 25.74
C GLU A 321 7.56 -34.51 25.03
N GLY A 322 8.88 -34.49 24.87
CA GLY A 322 9.65 -35.56 24.23
C GLY A 322 9.93 -35.37 22.72
N PHE A 323 9.36 -34.34 22.11
CA PHE A 323 9.65 -33.90 20.73
C PHE A 323 10.78 -32.87 20.67
N ASN A 324 11.25 -32.54 19.46
CA ASN A 324 12.22 -31.47 19.21
C ASN A 324 11.51 -30.15 18.89
N ASP A 325 12.27 -29.06 19.03
CA ASP A 325 11.86 -27.70 18.66
C ASP A 325 12.45 -27.40 17.27
N ASP A 326 11.58 -27.43 16.27
CA ASP A 326 11.95 -27.42 14.85
C ASP A 326 11.23 -26.30 14.06
N TYR A 327 10.15 -25.71 14.60
CA TYR A 327 9.21 -24.83 13.88
C TYR A 327 8.89 -23.52 14.61
N ASP A 328 9.73 -22.50 14.38
CA ASP A 328 9.73 -21.22 15.10
C ASP A 328 9.15 -20.00 14.34
N GLU A 329 7.96 -20.14 13.72
CA GLU A 329 7.44 -19.10 12.80
C GLU A 329 6.93 -17.83 13.52
N ALA A 330 7.03 -16.66 12.89
CA ALA A 330 6.62 -15.40 13.49
C ALA A 330 5.08 -15.26 13.57
N CYS A 331 4.48 -15.46 14.75
CA CYS A 331 3.02 -15.38 14.88
C CYS A 331 2.52 -14.98 16.28
N PRO A 332 2.15 -13.71 16.55
CA PRO A 332 2.67 -12.49 15.94
C PRO A 332 4.10 -12.13 16.41
N PHE A 333 4.70 -12.96 17.28
CA PHE A 333 6.05 -12.80 17.82
C PHE A 333 6.94 -14.00 17.46
N THR A 334 8.26 -13.78 17.42
CA THR A 334 9.31 -14.79 17.12
C THR A 334 9.99 -15.30 18.39
N GLY A 335 10.46 -16.55 18.39
CA GLY A 335 11.34 -17.11 19.42
C GLY A 335 10.62 -17.99 20.44
N SER A 336 9.85 -18.98 19.96
CA SER A 336 9.58 -20.15 20.79
C SER A 336 10.91 -20.87 21.01
N THR A 337 10.96 -21.65 22.08
CA THR A 337 12.01 -22.62 22.38
C THR A 337 11.34 -23.90 22.88
N SER A 338 10.08 -24.09 22.49
CA SER A 338 9.19 -25.13 22.95
C SER A 338 9.17 -26.24 21.91
N ASN A 339 8.97 -27.47 22.37
CA ASN A 339 8.89 -28.60 21.45
C ASN A 339 7.62 -28.53 20.59
N ASP A 340 7.71 -29.05 19.35
CA ASP A 340 6.64 -29.03 18.37
C ASP A 340 6.07 -30.43 18.08
N VAL A 341 4.81 -30.50 17.65
CA VAL A 341 4.23 -31.72 17.09
C VAL A 341 3.54 -31.45 15.75
N VAL A 342 3.85 -32.28 14.75
CA VAL A 342 3.38 -32.17 13.38
C VAL A 342 2.27 -33.17 13.07
N TYR A 343 1.16 -32.66 12.55
CA TYR A 343 0.07 -33.42 11.95
C TYR A 343 -0.04 -33.13 10.46
N MET A 344 -0.50 -34.10 9.68
CA MET A 344 -0.78 -33.99 8.26
C MET A 344 -2.29 -34.04 8.04
N PHE A 345 -2.81 -33.01 7.38
CA PHE A 345 -4.22 -32.81 7.10
C PHE A 345 -4.44 -32.68 5.58
N SER A 346 -5.25 -33.55 5.01
CA SER A 346 -5.66 -33.46 3.61
C SER A 346 -7.11 -32.98 3.49
N THR A 347 -7.37 -32.15 2.48
CA THR A 347 -8.69 -31.58 2.23
C THR A 347 -9.04 -31.57 0.75
N SER A 348 -10.32 -31.73 0.42
CA SER A 348 -10.87 -31.53 -0.93
C SER A 348 -11.25 -30.07 -1.21
N GLY A 349 -10.76 -29.13 -0.41
CA GLY A 349 -11.14 -27.73 -0.42
C GLY A 349 -12.33 -27.43 0.48
N GLY A 350 -12.25 -26.36 1.26
CA GLY A 350 -13.28 -25.96 2.21
C GLY A 350 -12.82 -24.96 3.26
N THR A 351 -13.71 -24.64 4.20
CA THR A 351 -13.40 -23.74 5.32
C THR A 351 -13.41 -24.53 6.63
N TYR A 352 -12.34 -24.40 7.42
CA TYR A 352 -12.06 -25.22 8.59
C TYR A 352 -11.76 -24.38 9.84
N ASP A 353 -12.08 -24.95 10.99
CA ASP A 353 -11.71 -24.44 12.31
C ASP A 353 -10.69 -25.39 12.97
N PHE A 354 -9.56 -24.87 13.43
CA PHE A 354 -8.51 -25.59 14.17
C PHE A 354 -8.41 -25.04 15.58
N SER A 355 -8.60 -25.88 16.60
CA SER A 355 -8.69 -25.43 18.00
C SER A 355 -7.73 -26.20 18.90
N LEU A 356 -6.99 -25.45 19.72
CA LEU A 356 -6.20 -25.90 20.87
C LEU A 356 -6.76 -25.34 22.19
N CYS A 357 -8.02 -24.86 22.18
CA CYS A 357 -8.59 -24.13 23.32
C CYS A 357 -8.66 -24.95 24.62
N GLU A 358 -8.62 -26.28 24.56
CA GLU A 358 -8.70 -27.17 25.73
C GLU A 358 -7.31 -27.65 26.21
N SER A 359 -6.22 -27.04 25.70
CA SER A 359 -4.84 -27.39 26.05
C SER A 359 -4.38 -26.83 27.39
N GLY A 360 -3.40 -27.48 28.03
CA GLY A 360 -2.94 -27.18 29.39
C GLY A 360 -1.95 -26.02 29.52
N TYR A 361 -1.36 -25.57 28.42
CA TYR A 361 -0.28 -24.58 28.37
C TYR A 361 -0.55 -23.47 27.34
N ASP A 362 0.35 -22.49 27.28
CA ASP A 362 0.31 -21.39 26.32
C ASP A 362 0.61 -21.92 24.91
N THR A 363 -0.40 -22.06 24.07
CA THR A 363 -0.31 -22.83 22.81
C THR A 363 -0.22 -21.95 21.58
N LYS A 364 0.59 -22.40 20.63
CA LYS A 364 0.74 -21.80 19.30
C LYS A 364 0.41 -22.83 18.22
N ILE A 365 -0.26 -22.39 17.14
CA ILE A 365 -0.64 -23.27 16.03
C ILE A 365 -0.25 -22.67 14.68
N TYR A 366 0.25 -23.52 13.79
CA TYR A 366 0.60 -23.16 12.42
C TYR A 366 0.00 -24.13 11.41
N ILE A 367 -0.36 -23.61 10.24
CA ILE A 367 -0.79 -24.39 9.08
C ILE A 367 0.18 -24.12 7.93
N TYR A 368 0.90 -25.15 7.49
CA TYR A 368 1.77 -25.09 6.31
C TYR A 368 1.13 -25.78 5.12
N ASP A 369 1.36 -25.27 3.91
CA ASP A 369 1.08 -26.01 2.68
C ASP A 369 2.18 -27.05 2.37
N ILE A 370 2.01 -27.77 1.25
CA ILE A 370 2.98 -28.78 0.80
C ILE A 370 4.37 -28.20 0.46
N ASN A 371 4.46 -26.90 0.17
CA ASN A 371 5.71 -26.19 -0.10
C ASN A 371 6.33 -25.59 1.17
N GLN A 372 5.77 -25.90 2.36
CA GLN A 372 6.17 -25.34 3.64
C GLN A 372 6.00 -23.81 3.72
N VAL A 373 5.02 -23.26 2.99
CA VAL A 373 4.57 -21.87 3.16
C VAL A 373 3.52 -21.80 4.25
N ASN A 374 3.70 -20.93 5.24
CA ASN A 374 2.73 -20.73 6.31
C ASN A 374 1.46 -20.06 5.76
N ILE A 375 0.33 -20.75 5.85
CA ILE A 375 -0.98 -20.33 5.33
C ILE A 375 -1.80 -19.63 6.41
N ALA A 376 -1.69 -20.08 7.66
CA ALA A 376 -2.40 -19.52 8.79
C ALA A 376 -1.67 -19.85 10.09
N CYS A 377 -1.73 -18.94 11.05
CA CYS A 377 -1.15 -19.15 12.36
C CYS A 377 -1.92 -18.38 13.44
N ASN A 378 -1.88 -18.87 14.68
CA ASN A 378 -2.39 -18.15 15.84
C ASN A 378 -1.62 -18.57 17.11
N ASP A 379 -1.74 -17.77 18.17
CA ASP A 379 -1.09 -17.92 19.48
C ASP A 379 -2.14 -17.67 20.58
N ASP A 380 -2.73 -16.46 20.60
CA ASP A 380 -3.63 -16.00 21.65
C ASP A 380 -5.07 -15.74 21.18
N ALA A 381 -5.92 -16.78 21.16
CA ALA A 381 -7.29 -16.68 20.66
C ALA A 381 -8.38 -17.10 21.66
N CYS A 382 -8.14 -18.11 22.50
CA CYS A 382 -9.12 -18.64 23.44
C CYS A 382 -8.96 -18.03 24.83
N ASN A 383 -10.02 -17.37 25.34
CA ASN A 383 -10.00 -16.73 26.66
C ASN A 383 -10.21 -17.74 27.80
N THR A 384 -9.35 -17.69 28.82
CA THR A 384 -9.57 -18.35 30.12
C THR A 384 -10.74 -17.71 30.89
N SER A 385 -11.23 -18.38 31.94
CA SER A 385 -12.31 -17.86 32.81
C SER A 385 -11.96 -16.56 33.56
N THR A 386 -10.69 -16.16 33.56
CA THR A 386 -10.15 -14.89 34.08
C THR A 386 -10.00 -13.80 33.01
N GLY A 387 -10.26 -14.10 31.73
CA GLY A 387 -10.26 -13.14 30.62
C GLY A 387 -8.92 -12.95 29.92
N GLU A 388 -7.96 -13.85 30.13
CA GLU A 388 -6.65 -13.83 29.47
C GLU A 388 -6.63 -14.92 28.39
N ALA A 389 -6.27 -14.58 27.15
CA ALA A 389 -6.14 -15.51 26.02
C ALA A 389 -4.69 -15.94 25.89
N PHE A 390 -4.43 -17.23 26.08
CA PHE A 390 -3.10 -17.88 26.01
C PHE A 390 -3.19 -19.19 25.22
N ARG A 391 -4.20 -19.35 24.35
CA ARG A 391 -4.40 -20.62 23.64
C ARG A 391 -4.89 -20.35 22.24
N SER A 392 -4.47 -21.24 21.34
CA SER A 392 -4.64 -21.04 19.92
C SER A 392 -5.98 -21.53 19.37
N LEU A 393 -6.55 -20.74 18.46
CA LEU A 393 -7.74 -21.06 17.67
C LEU A 393 -7.68 -20.34 16.32
N LEU A 394 -7.79 -21.10 15.26
CA LEU A 394 -7.94 -20.60 13.89
C LEU A 394 -9.36 -20.88 13.42
N GLU A 395 -10.18 -19.84 13.24
CA GLU A 395 -11.55 -19.96 12.71
C GLU A 395 -11.63 -19.49 11.26
N ASN A 396 -12.46 -20.16 10.47
CA ASN A 396 -12.73 -19.83 9.07
C ASN A 396 -11.50 -19.87 8.14
N VAL A 397 -10.55 -20.77 8.39
CA VAL A 397 -9.40 -20.95 7.50
C VAL A 397 -9.88 -21.60 6.21
N THR A 398 -9.79 -20.87 5.09
CA THR A 398 -10.15 -21.39 3.78
C THR A 398 -8.92 -22.03 3.16
N LEU A 399 -9.02 -23.33 2.90
CA LEU A 399 -7.96 -24.12 2.29
C LEU A 399 -8.46 -24.65 0.95
N ASP A 400 -7.61 -24.57 -0.06
CA ASP A 400 -7.84 -25.19 -1.36
C ASP A 400 -7.68 -26.72 -1.28
N PRO A 401 -8.13 -27.49 -2.27
CA PRO A 401 -7.89 -28.92 -2.32
C PRO A 401 -6.39 -29.21 -2.30
N GLY A 402 -5.91 -29.95 -1.30
CA GLY A 402 -4.48 -30.14 -1.09
C GLY A 402 -4.12 -30.80 0.23
N LEU A 403 -2.82 -30.93 0.46
CA LEU A 403 -2.21 -31.48 1.65
C LEU A 403 -1.54 -30.36 2.44
N TYR A 404 -1.80 -30.35 3.74
CA TYR A 404 -1.34 -29.33 4.68
C TYR A 404 -0.74 -29.99 5.91
N TYR A 405 0.12 -29.27 6.61
CA TYR A 405 0.68 -29.68 7.89
C TYR A 405 0.18 -28.75 8.99
N VAL A 406 -0.32 -29.33 10.09
CA VAL A 406 -0.80 -28.62 11.28
C VAL A 406 0.23 -28.83 12.39
N ILE A 407 0.87 -27.76 12.82
CA ILE A 407 1.96 -27.81 13.81
C ILE A 407 1.41 -27.27 15.12
N VAL A 408 1.57 -28.04 16.19
CA VAL A 408 1.20 -27.69 17.56
C VAL A 408 2.47 -27.37 18.35
N ASP A 409 2.58 -26.14 18.83
CA ASP A 409 3.74 -25.57 19.52
C ASP A 409 3.26 -24.88 20.82
N GLY A 410 4.17 -24.34 21.61
CA GLY A 410 3.87 -23.44 22.71
C GLY A 410 4.60 -22.10 22.64
N TYR A 411 4.12 -21.11 23.37
CA TYR A 411 4.75 -19.80 23.38
C TYR A 411 5.96 -19.74 24.34
N GLY A 412 7.09 -19.26 23.82
CA GLY A 412 8.31 -19.00 24.59
C GLY A 412 9.11 -20.26 24.95
N GLY A 413 8.68 -21.04 25.93
CA GLY A 413 9.36 -22.31 26.31
C GLY A 413 8.40 -23.25 27.04
N GLN A 414 7.11 -23.08 26.79
CA GLN A 414 6.05 -23.86 27.43
C GLN A 414 5.70 -25.04 26.54
N ASN A 415 5.72 -26.24 27.10
CA ASN A 415 5.33 -27.46 26.45
C ASN A 415 4.42 -28.27 27.39
N GLY A 416 3.69 -29.25 26.86
CA GLY A 416 2.79 -30.08 27.66
C GLY A 416 1.65 -30.70 26.85
N GLU A 417 0.64 -31.16 27.57
CA GLU A 417 -0.55 -31.79 26.99
C GLU A 417 -1.45 -30.77 26.27
N TYR A 418 -1.91 -31.15 25.08
CA TYR A 418 -2.84 -30.40 24.25
C TYR A 418 -4.00 -31.26 23.77
N GLN A 419 -5.10 -30.60 23.42
CA GLN A 419 -6.18 -31.22 22.64
C GLN A 419 -6.32 -30.47 21.31
N LEU A 420 -6.05 -31.17 20.20
CA LEU A 420 -6.24 -30.65 18.85
C LEU A 420 -7.60 -31.09 18.30
N LEU A 421 -8.40 -30.10 17.90
CA LEU A 421 -9.69 -30.29 17.24
C LEU A 421 -9.66 -29.63 15.85
N ILE A 422 -10.07 -30.38 14.82
CA ILE A 422 -10.24 -29.88 13.44
C ILE A 422 -11.67 -30.20 12.98
N ASP A 423 -12.43 -29.19 12.55
CA ASP A 423 -13.83 -29.36 12.06
C ASP A 423 -14.13 -28.40 10.90
N PHE A 424 -15.25 -28.59 10.21
CA PHE A 424 -15.76 -27.62 9.23
C PHE A 424 -16.29 -26.36 9.94
N SER A 425 -15.98 -25.19 9.40
CA SER A 425 -16.37 -23.93 10.02
C SER A 425 -17.89 -23.78 10.17
N GLY A 426 -18.33 -23.35 11.36
CA GLY A 426 -19.74 -23.06 11.66
C GLY A 426 -20.60 -24.26 12.12
N ASN A 427 -20.02 -25.44 12.37
CA ASN A 427 -20.74 -26.63 12.82
C ASN A 427 -20.83 -26.82 14.35
N ARG A 428 -20.01 -26.11 15.15
CA ARG A 428 -20.01 -26.18 16.63
C ARG A 428 -19.97 -24.77 17.25
N SER A 429 -20.44 -24.66 18.50
CA SER A 429 -20.16 -23.51 19.37
C SER A 429 -19.26 -24.00 20.51
N TYR A 430 -18.08 -23.40 20.66
CA TYR A 430 -17.07 -23.81 21.63
C TYR A 430 -17.44 -23.34 23.04
N SER A 431 -17.49 -24.24 24.03
CA SER A 431 -17.77 -23.89 25.44
C SER A 431 -16.85 -24.65 26.40
N TYR A 432 -16.09 -23.89 27.19
CA TYR A 432 -15.01 -24.32 28.09
C TYR A 432 -15.47 -25.23 29.25
N SER A 433 -14.77 -26.34 29.48
CA SER A 433 -14.97 -27.22 30.65
C SER A 433 -13.65 -27.84 31.14
N THR A 434 -13.18 -27.42 32.32
CA THR A 434 -11.88 -27.77 32.93
C THR A 434 -11.87 -29.11 33.67
N THR A 435 -11.65 -30.22 32.97
CA THR A 435 -11.35 -31.52 33.62
C THR A 435 -10.25 -32.25 32.85
N GLU A 436 -9.03 -32.23 33.39
CA GLU A 436 -7.87 -32.97 32.88
C GLU A 436 -8.02 -34.48 33.11
N LYS A 437 -7.56 -35.26 32.13
CA LYS A 437 -7.62 -36.71 32.08
C LYS A 437 -6.22 -37.25 31.77
N ASP A 438 -5.72 -38.02 32.74
CA ASP A 438 -4.51 -38.84 32.80
C ASP A 438 -4.34 -39.85 31.63
N PRO A 439 -3.12 -39.99 31.05
CA PRO A 439 -2.70 -41.16 30.30
C PRO A 439 -1.56 -41.94 30.98
N ASP A 440 -1.82 -43.23 31.17
CA ASP A 440 -0.92 -44.28 31.66
C ASP A 440 -0.07 -44.88 30.51
N ASP A 441 1.04 -45.50 30.95
CA ASP A 441 1.82 -46.60 30.35
C ASP A 441 2.80 -46.40 29.17
N GLY A 442 4.05 -46.83 29.42
CA GLY A 442 5.10 -47.03 28.42
C GLY A 442 6.18 -47.98 28.96
N VAL A 443 6.04 -49.27 28.66
CA VAL A 443 6.99 -50.36 28.96
C VAL A 443 7.99 -50.49 27.82
N SER A 444 9.30 -50.55 28.10
CA SER A 444 10.33 -50.95 27.11
C SER A 444 10.60 -52.46 27.23
N ASP A 445 10.21 -53.25 26.22
CA ASP A 445 10.58 -54.67 26.07
C ASP A 445 11.78 -54.76 25.11
N ASN A 446 12.89 -55.38 25.57
CA ASN A 446 14.07 -55.61 24.74
C ASN A 446 13.97 -57.02 24.14
N ARG A 447 13.51 -57.12 22.89
CA ARG A 447 13.69 -58.31 22.03
C ARG A 447 14.53 -57.91 20.83
N THR A 448 15.31 -58.84 20.29
CA THR A 448 16.24 -58.61 19.15
C THR A 448 15.98 -59.59 18.00
N GLU A 449 14.74 -60.03 17.88
CA GLU A 449 14.23 -60.81 16.74
C GLU A 449 12.81 -60.31 16.50
N TYR A 450 12.47 -59.99 15.24
CA TYR A 450 11.21 -59.33 14.79
C TYR A 450 11.13 -57.80 14.95
N ASP A 451 12.25 -57.09 14.99
CA ASP A 451 12.24 -55.62 15.01
C ASP A 451 11.66 -55.04 13.72
N PHE A 452 10.88 -53.97 13.82
CA PHE A 452 10.36 -53.26 12.65
C PHE A 452 11.51 -52.57 11.89
N LEU A 453 11.65 -52.87 10.60
CA LEU A 453 12.75 -52.40 9.74
C LEU A 453 12.32 -51.34 8.72
N GLY A 454 11.03 -51.09 8.53
CA GLY A 454 10.51 -50.13 7.55
C GLY A 454 9.44 -50.74 6.62
N TYR A 455 9.28 -50.17 5.44
CA TYR A 455 8.20 -50.51 4.49
C TYR A 455 8.73 -50.87 3.11
N ASN A 456 8.08 -51.83 2.44
CA ASN A 456 8.26 -52.06 1.01
C ASN A 456 7.07 -51.50 0.24
N ILE A 457 7.38 -50.76 -0.83
CA ILE A 457 6.43 -50.06 -1.67
C ILE A 457 6.34 -50.78 -3.00
N TYR A 458 5.12 -51.03 -3.45
CA TYR A 458 4.82 -51.81 -4.64
C TYR A 458 4.05 -50.97 -5.65
N VAL A 459 4.39 -51.13 -6.92
CA VAL A 459 3.62 -50.64 -8.07
C VAL A 459 3.32 -51.85 -8.95
N ASP A 460 2.04 -52.17 -9.14
CA ASP A 460 1.57 -53.35 -9.88
C ASP A 460 2.31 -54.65 -9.48
N ASP A 461 2.34 -54.91 -8.18
CA ASP A 461 2.99 -56.07 -7.53
C ASP A 461 4.54 -56.11 -7.65
N ALA A 462 5.18 -55.05 -8.15
CA ALA A 462 6.64 -54.93 -8.19
C ALA A 462 7.15 -53.95 -7.13
N VAL A 463 8.10 -54.39 -6.28
CA VAL A 463 8.79 -53.50 -5.34
C VAL A 463 9.56 -52.41 -6.08
N VAL A 464 9.39 -51.15 -5.65
CA VAL A 464 10.05 -49.98 -6.27
C VAL A 464 11.18 -49.40 -5.43
N ASN A 465 11.18 -49.63 -4.12
CA ASN A 465 12.25 -49.21 -3.21
C ASN A 465 13.39 -50.25 -3.15
N THR A 466 14.65 -49.80 -3.03
CA THR A 466 15.81 -50.70 -2.93
C THR A 466 16.07 -51.22 -1.52
N ASP A 467 15.80 -50.38 -0.52
CA ASP A 467 15.89 -50.68 0.91
C ASP A 467 14.55 -50.32 1.56
N ALA A 468 14.22 -50.93 2.70
CA ALA A 468 12.96 -50.66 3.41
C ALA A 468 12.85 -49.17 3.76
N VAL A 469 11.73 -48.55 3.42
CA VAL A 469 11.45 -47.13 3.66
C VAL A 469 11.12 -46.94 5.14
N GLU A 470 11.79 -46.03 5.83
CA GLU A 470 11.59 -45.85 7.28
C GLU A 470 10.33 -45.04 7.61
N TYR A 471 9.88 -44.20 6.67
CA TYR A 471 8.77 -43.26 6.85
C TYR A 471 7.46 -43.78 6.26
N SER A 472 6.33 -43.31 6.80
CA SER A 472 4.98 -43.74 6.37
C SER A 472 4.46 -42.96 5.14
N THR A 473 5.37 -42.44 4.32
CA THR A 473 5.11 -41.69 3.09
C THR A 473 6.11 -42.07 2.01
N TYR A 474 5.68 -42.08 0.75
CA TYR A 474 6.55 -42.36 -0.40
C TYR A 474 6.01 -41.77 -1.70
N THR A 475 6.85 -41.03 -2.44
CA THR A 475 6.53 -40.53 -3.78
C THR A 475 7.00 -41.51 -4.85
N VAL A 476 6.06 -42.09 -5.60
CA VAL A 476 6.34 -42.90 -6.78
C VAL A 476 6.46 -41.97 -7.99
N THR A 477 7.63 -41.93 -8.62
CA THR A 477 7.90 -41.09 -9.80
C THR A 477 8.06 -41.94 -11.07
N GLY A 478 7.96 -41.30 -12.24
CA GLY A 478 8.13 -41.97 -13.54
C GLY A 478 6.89 -42.74 -14.00
N LEU A 479 5.71 -42.32 -13.54
CA LEU A 479 4.41 -42.83 -13.97
C LEU A 479 3.94 -42.06 -15.20
N SER A 480 2.99 -42.64 -15.95
CA SER A 480 2.33 -41.93 -17.06
C SER A 480 0.97 -41.40 -16.61
N ASN A 481 0.72 -40.11 -16.86
CA ASN A 481 -0.58 -39.49 -16.59
C ASN A 481 -1.72 -40.21 -17.29
N GLU A 482 -2.90 -40.19 -16.66
CA GLU A 482 -4.13 -40.86 -17.11
C GLU A 482 -4.03 -42.39 -17.22
N GLU A 483 -2.90 -43.00 -16.84
CA GLU A 483 -2.80 -44.44 -16.60
C GLU A 483 -3.11 -44.75 -15.14
N THR A 484 -3.76 -45.89 -14.90
CA THR A 484 -4.11 -46.35 -13.55
C THR A 484 -3.10 -47.39 -13.08
N TYR A 485 -2.57 -47.21 -11.87
CA TYR A 485 -1.62 -48.11 -11.22
C TYR A 485 -2.22 -48.65 -9.92
N THR A 486 -1.77 -49.83 -9.48
CA THR A 486 -2.07 -50.35 -8.14
C THR A 486 -0.86 -50.18 -7.25
N PHE A 487 -0.99 -49.35 -6.22
CA PHE A 487 0.05 -49.10 -5.24
C PHE A 487 -0.17 -50.00 -4.02
N GLY A 488 0.90 -50.62 -3.52
CA GLY A 488 0.86 -51.50 -2.37
C GLY A 488 1.94 -51.17 -1.34
N VAL A 489 1.66 -51.41 -0.06
CA VAL A 489 2.62 -51.21 1.03
C VAL A 489 2.60 -52.41 1.97
N THR A 490 3.78 -52.93 2.33
CA THR A 490 3.97 -53.93 3.40
C THR A 490 4.90 -53.37 4.47
N ALA A 491 4.76 -53.82 5.72
CA ALA A 491 5.73 -53.59 6.79
C ALA A 491 6.75 -54.72 6.81
N VAL A 492 8.02 -54.37 6.98
CA VAL A 492 9.17 -55.28 6.98
C VAL A 492 9.68 -55.42 8.41
N TYR A 493 9.91 -56.65 8.84
CA TYR A 493 10.42 -56.99 10.17
C TYR A 493 11.67 -57.87 10.07
N GLU A 494 12.57 -57.77 11.04
CA GLU A 494 13.83 -58.51 11.10
C GLU A 494 13.60 -60.03 11.16
N GLY A 495 14.27 -60.78 10.27
CA GLY A 495 14.22 -62.24 10.17
C GLY A 495 15.23 -62.81 9.17
N ASP A 496 15.35 -64.15 9.06
CA ASP A 496 16.19 -64.82 8.04
C ASP A 496 15.37 -65.76 7.13
N PRO A 497 14.86 -65.26 5.97
CA PRO A 497 14.87 -63.87 5.51
C PRO A 497 13.85 -62.99 6.25
N ASN A 498 13.98 -61.66 6.16
CA ASN A 498 13.05 -60.68 6.75
C ASN A 498 11.60 -61.01 6.41
N TYR A 499 10.72 -60.79 7.39
CA TYR A 499 9.29 -61.06 7.27
C TYR A 499 8.57 -59.82 6.75
N GLU A 500 7.65 -60.00 5.81
CA GLU A 500 6.73 -58.95 5.37
C GLU A 500 5.32 -59.24 5.88
N SER A 501 4.62 -58.19 6.29
CA SER A 501 3.20 -58.28 6.64
C SER A 501 2.29 -58.39 5.41
N GLU A 502 0.98 -58.57 5.65
CA GLU A 502 -0.01 -58.51 4.58
C GLU A 502 0.00 -57.13 3.89
N MET A 503 -0.06 -57.12 2.56
CA MET A 503 -0.02 -55.90 1.76
C MET A 503 -1.35 -55.14 1.82
N ILE A 504 -1.30 -53.84 2.10
CA ILE A 504 -2.42 -52.93 1.85
C ILE A 504 -2.27 -52.27 0.49
N THR A 505 -3.38 -52.03 -0.21
CA THR A 505 -3.34 -51.50 -1.60
C THR A 505 -4.33 -50.36 -1.83
N VAL A 506 -3.96 -49.42 -2.69
CA VAL A 506 -4.82 -48.38 -3.27
C VAL A 506 -4.63 -48.35 -4.79
N THR A 507 -5.70 -48.07 -5.54
CA THR A 507 -5.65 -47.98 -7.01
C THR A 507 -6.00 -46.57 -7.44
N ASP A 508 -5.06 -45.90 -8.11
CA ASP A 508 -5.18 -44.51 -8.55
C ASP A 508 -4.24 -44.22 -9.73
N GLY A 509 -4.35 -43.03 -10.34
CA GLY A 509 -3.53 -42.64 -11.48
C GLY A 509 -3.12 -41.17 -11.46
N PRO A 510 -1.88 -40.81 -11.87
CA PRO A 510 -1.44 -39.43 -11.92
C PRO A 510 -2.23 -38.63 -12.98
N VAL A 511 -2.30 -37.31 -12.79
CA VAL A 511 -3.09 -36.39 -13.62
C VAL A 511 -2.22 -35.23 -14.09
N TYR A 512 -2.57 -34.64 -15.22
CA TYR A 512 -1.97 -33.38 -15.63
C TYR A 512 -2.37 -32.29 -14.62
N LEU A 513 -1.38 -31.58 -14.08
CA LEU A 513 -1.59 -30.39 -13.23
C LEU A 513 -1.27 -29.09 -13.98
N PHE A 514 -0.40 -29.18 -14.98
CA PHE A 514 0.05 -28.07 -15.80
C PHE A 514 -0.24 -28.35 -17.28
N GLY A 515 -0.19 -27.30 -18.10
CA GLY A 515 -0.29 -27.39 -19.55
C GLY A 515 0.77 -26.57 -20.25
N ASP A 516 0.98 -26.83 -21.54
CA ASP A 516 2.01 -26.19 -22.35
C ASP A 516 1.40 -25.28 -23.42
N ILE A 517 2.14 -24.27 -23.86
CA ILE A 517 1.81 -23.49 -25.06
C ILE A 517 2.89 -23.71 -26.10
N THR A 518 2.52 -24.04 -27.33
CA THR A 518 3.44 -24.14 -28.46
C THR A 518 2.94 -23.29 -29.62
N GLY A 519 3.79 -23.01 -30.60
CA GLY A 519 3.38 -22.26 -31.78
C GLY A 519 4.52 -21.97 -32.72
N THR A 520 4.19 -21.33 -33.84
CA THR A 520 5.13 -20.83 -34.82
C THR A 520 5.02 -19.32 -34.96
N ILE A 521 6.16 -18.69 -35.19
CA ILE A 521 6.27 -17.26 -35.44
C ILE A 521 6.82 -17.02 -36.83
N VAL A 522 6.03 -16.36 -37.65
CA VAL A 522 6.34 -16.08 -39.06
C VAL A 522 6.28 -14.60 -39.36
N ASP A 523 6.91 -14.18 -40.44
CA ASP A 523 6.79 -12.83 -40.99
C ASP A 523 5.48 -12.66 -41.79
N PRO A 524 5.15 -11.45 -42.27
CA PRO A 524 3.95 -11.22 -43.09
C PRO A 524 3.89 -12.03 -44.40
N ASN A 525 5.01 -12.58 -44.87
CA ASN A 525 5.06 -13.46 -46.04
C ASN A 525 4.93 -14.95 -45.67
N GLY A 526 4.90 -15.28 -44.38
CA GLY A 526 4.81 -16.64 -43.87
C GLY A 526 6.16 -17.35 -43.72
N ASP A 527 7.28 -16.64 -43.81
CA ASP A 527 8.60 -17.21 -43.56
C ASP A 527 8.89 -17.22 -42.04
N PRO A 528 9.44 -18.32 -41.48
CA PRO A 528 9.69 -18.44 -40.04
C PRO A 528 10.76 -17.46 -39.55
N ILE A 529 10.54 -16.93 -38.35
CA ILE A 529 11.39 -15.91 -37.72
C ILE A 529 12.15 -16.55 -36.55
N ASP A 530 13.47 -16.62 -36.66
CA ASP A 530 14.39 -17.07 -35.59
C ASP A 530 14.62 -15.97 -34.55
N SER A 531 14.96 -16.38 -33.33
CA SER A 531 15.45 -15.53 -32.23
C SER A 531 14.42 -14.51 -31.73
N VAL A 532 13.13 -14.85 -31.85
CA VAL A 532 12.02 -14.20 -31.16
C VAL A 532 11.93 -14.76 -29.75
N ALA A 533 11.98 -13.90 -28.75
CA ALA A 533 11.71 -14.27 -27.36
C ALA A 533 10.19 -14.30 -27.15
N VAL A 534 9.69 -15.41 -26.60
CA VAL A 534 8.28 -15.60 -26.26
C VAL A 534 8.17 -15.84 -24.76
N SER A 535 7.25 -15.18 -24.08
CA SER A 535 7.13 -15.29 -22.63
C SER A 535 5.71 -15.16 -22.13
N SER A 536 5.41 -15.82 -21.01
CA SER A 536 4.17 -15.70 -20.25
C SER A 536 4.40 -16.17 -18.81
N ASP A 537 3.91 -15.43 -17.82
CA ASP A 537 3.94 -15.76 -16.38
C ASP A 537 5.28 -16.32 -15.86
N GLY A 538 6.38 -15.62 -16.17
CA GLY A 538 7.74 -15.99 -15.75
C GLY A 538 8.39 -17.12 -16.55
N VAL A 539 7.65 -17.80 -17.45
CA VAL A 539 8.17 -18.81 -18.39
C VAL A 539 8.53 -18.14 -19.71
N SER A 540 9.66 -18.51 -20.31
CA SER A 540 10.07 -17.99 -21.61
C SER A 540 10.78 -19.02 -22.48
N ASP A 541 10.68 -18.83 -23.79
CA ASP A 541 11.40 -19.58 -24.81
C ASP A 541 11.90 -18.62 -25.91
N THR A 542 12.80 -19.10 -26.77
CA THR A 542 13.28 -18.37 -27.94
C THR A 542 13.17 -19.23 -29.18
N THR A 543 12.47 -18.72 -30.19
CA THR A 543 12.25 -19.43 -31.46
C THR A 543 13.56 -19.85 -32.14
N GLY A 544 13.58 -21.06 -32.69
CA GLY A 544 14.67 -21.57 -33.52
C GLY A 544 14.55 -21.15 -34.99
N THR A 545 15.40 -21.72 -35.86
CA THR A 545 15.40 -21.42 -37.31
C THR A 545 14.11 -21.81 -38.05
N ASP A 546 13.28 -22.64 -37.43
CA ASP A 546 11.95 -23.06 -37.88
C ASP A 546 10.82 -22.20 -37.31
N GLY A 547 11.14 -21.19 -36.49
CA GLY A 547 10.17 -20.24 -35.92
C GLY A 547 9.32 -20.82 -34.81
N THR A 548 9.58 -22.04 -34.35
CA THR A 548 8.77 -22.70 -33.31
C THR A 548 9.20 -22.28 -31.91
N TYR A 549 8.25 -22.14 -30.98
CA TYR A 549 8.52 -21.96 -29.55
C TYR A 549 7.65 -22.91 -28.71
N THR A 550 8.03 -23.17 -27.47
CA THR A 550 7.22 -23.89 -26.47
C THR A 550 7.45 -23.35 -25.06
N LEU A 551 6.37 -22.92 -24.40
CA LEU A 551 6.33 -22.56 -22.98
C LEU A 551 5.81 -23.76 -22.19
N TRP A 552 6.61 -24.24 -21.24
CA TRP A 552 6.34 -25.48 -20.49
C TRP A 552 5.73 -25.20 -19.12
N ASN A 553 4.89 -26.13 -18.64
CA ASN A 553 4.40 -26.19 -17.25
C ASN A 553 3.67 -24.93 -16.77
N LEU A 554 2.83 -24.34 -17.63
CA LEU A 554 1.96 -23.23 -17.23
C LEU A 554 0.78 -23.77 -16.41
N SER A 555 0.31 -22.97 -15.44
CA SER A 555 -0.89 -23.30 -14.68
C SER A 555 -2.12 -23.35 -15.60
N VAL A 556 -3.21 -23.97 -15.14
CA VAL A 556 -4.45 -24.01 -15.92
C VAL A 556 -5.15 -22.65 -15.82
N GLY A 557 -5.42 -22.02 -16.95
CA GLY A 557 -5.99 -20.67 -16.97
C GLY A 557 -5.80 -19.96 -18.30
N VAL A 558 -6.13 -18.67 -18.33
CA VAL A 558 -5.85 -17.79 -19.48
C VAL A 558 -4.54 -17.07 -19.19
N HIS A 559 -3.60 -17.17 -20.12
CA HIS A 559 -2.25 -16.62 -20.01
C HIS A 559 -2.00 -15.60 -21.12
N ALA A 560 -1.46 -14.44 -20.78
CA ALA A 560 -1.06 -13.43 -21.75
C ALA A 560 0.32 -13.79 -22.30
N VAL A 561 0.37 -14.24 -23.57
CA VAL A 561 1.61 -14.63 -24.25
C VAL A 561 2.15 -13.44 -25.04
N GLN A 562 3.39 -13.07 -24.77
CA GLN A 562 4.11 -12.00 -25.46
C GLN A 562 5.17 -12.59 -26.39
N ALA A 563 5.20 -12.16 -27.66
CA ALA A 563 6.27 -12.45 -28.61
C ALA A 563 7.02 -11.15 -28.99
N ARG A 564 8.32 -11.10 -28.72
CA ARG A 564 9.17 -9.91 -28.95
C ARG A 564 10.45 -10.25 -29.69
N ARG A 565 10.82 -9.39 -30.64
CA ARG A 565 12.11 -9.41 -31.33
C ARG A 565 12.52 -7.99 -31.70
N THR A 566 13.76 -7.60 -31.44
CA THR A 566 14.29 -6.29 -31.82
C THR A 566 14.09 -6.03 -33.32
N GLY A 567 13.54 -4.87 -33.67
CA GLY A 567 13.23 -4.47 -35.05
C GLY A 567 11.92 -5.05 -35.61
N PHE A 568 11.07 -5.64 -34.77
CA PHE A 568 9.72 -6.11 -35.09
C PHE A 568 8.71 -5.60 -34.06
N TYR A 569 7.45 -5.48 -34.46
CA TYR A 569 6.35 -5.13 -33.56
C TYR A 569 6.10 -6.23 -32.54
N THR A 570 6.18 -5.96 -31.24
CA THR A 570 5.75 -6.92 -30.20
C THR A 570 4.30 -7.33 -30.41
N SER A 571 4.02 -8.63 -30.33
CA SER A 571 2.68 -9.18 -30.44
C SER A 571 2.25 -9.85 -29.14
N TYR A 572 0.97 -9.74 -28.81
CA TYR A 572 0.37 -10.33 -27.61
C TYR A 572 -0.82 -11.21 -28.01
N ALA A 573 -1.08 -12.27 -27.24
CA ALA A 573 -2.28 -13.09 -27.36
C ALA A 573 -2.65 -13.71 -26.02
N ASP A 574 -3.93 -13.70 -25.68
CA ASP A 574 -4.46 -14.44 -24.54
C ASP A 574 -4.71 -15.90 -24.96
N VAL A 575 -4.08 -16.84 -24.29
CA VAL A 575 -4.11 -18.27 -24.61
C VAL A 575 -4.68 -19.05 -23.42
N GLU A 576 -5.71 -19.85 -23.68
CA GLU A 576 -6.27 -20.77 -22.69
C GLU A 576 -5.39 -22.03 -22.58
N VAL A 577 -4.82 -22.27 -21.41
CA VAL A 577 -4.01 -23.44 -21.07
C VAL A 577 -4.87 -24.45 -20.33
N LEU A 578 -4.83 -25.70 -20.79
CA LEU A 578 -5.54 -26.83 -20.20
C LEU A 578 -4.52 -27.81 -19.60
N ALA A 579 -4.85 -28.41 -18.47
CA ALA A 579 -4.08 -29.52 -17.91
C ALA A 579 -4.26 -30.78 -18.78
N GLN A 580 -3.36 -30.96 -19.75
CA GLN A 580 -3.41 -32.07 -20.71
C GLN A 580 -2.04 -32.29 -21.38
N ALA A 581 -1.89 -33.44 -22.06
CA ALA A 581 -0.67 -33.80 -22.80
C ALA A 581 -0.38 -32.94 -24.03
N GLU A 582 -1.43 -32.44 -24.70
CA GLU A 582 -1.29 -31.71 -25.96
C GLU A 582 -1.17 -30.20 -25.67
N PRO A 583 -0.12 -29.51 -26.16
CA PRO A 583 0.04 -28.08 -25.92
C PRO A 583 -1.06 -27.26 -26.60
N SER A 584 -1.49 -26.18 -25.95
CA SER A 584 -2.30 -25.13 -26.58
C SER A 584 -1.47 -24.47 -27.69
N VAL A 585 -2.05 -24.32 -28.88
CA VAL A 585 -1.33 -23.77 -30.04
C VAL A 585 -1.65 -22.30 -30.23
N GLN A 586 -0.63 -21.45 -30.24
CA GLN A 586 -0.74 -20.03 -30.57
C GLN A 586 0.33 -19.62 -31.59
N ASP A 587 -0.07 -19.29 -32.81
CA ASP A 587 0.85 -18.78 -33.83
C ASP A 587 0.90 -17.25 -33.80
N PHE A 588 2.05 -16.66 -34.10
CA PHE A 588 2.22 -15.21 -34.24
C PHE A 588 2.71 -14.83 -35.63
N VAL A 589 2.26 -13.66 -36.09
CA VAL A 589 2.83 -13.00 -37.28
C VAL A 589 3.54 -11.73 -36.81
N LEU A 590 4.87 -11.74 -36.84
CA LEU A 590 5.69 -10.59 -36.46
C LEU A 590 6.00 -9.75 -37.69
N SER A 591 5.47 -8.53 -37.72
CA SER A 591 5.79 -7.56 -38.75
C SER A 591 7.04 -6.76 -38.36
N PRO A 592 7.98 -6.50 -39.28
CA PRO A 592 9.09 -5.60 -39.03
C PRO A 592 8.58 -4.24 -38.58
N ASP A 593 9.29 -3.62 -37.63
CA ASP A 593 8.98 -2.24 -37.26
C ASP A 593 9.35 -1.32 -38.43
N MET A 594 8.38 -0.50 -38.82
CA MET A 594 8.50 0.49 -39.88
C MET A 594 8.59 1.88 -39.25
N PRO A 595 9.55 2.72 -39.65
CA PRO A 595 9.65 4.07 -39.12
C PRO A 595 8.32 4.83 -39.30
N SER A 596 7.84 5.42 -38.21
CA SER A 596 6.58 6.16 -38.15
C SER A 596 6.76 7.67 -38.34
N PRO A 597 5.72 8.38 -38.80
CA PRO A 597 5.68 9.85 -38.77
C PRO A 597 5.62 10.35 -37.33
N VAL A 598 6.18 11.54 -37.08
CA VAL A 598 6.40 12.03 -35.71
C VAL A 598 6.12 13.52 -35.59
N GLY A 599 5.75 13.96 -34.38
CA GLY A 599 5.49 15.36 -34.05
C GLY A 599 4.29 15.93 -34.80
N LEU A 600 3.19 15.19 -34.88
CA LEU A 600 1.95 15.65 -35.46
C LEU A 600 1.38 16.80 -34.61
N THR A 601 1.00 17.89 -35.27
CA THR A 601 0.29 19.03 -34.69
C THR A 601 -0.99 19.30 -35.47
N ALA A 602 -2.05 19.65 -34.75
CA ALA A 602 -3.33 20.07 -35.31
C ALA A 602 -3.58 21.54 -34.97
N THR A 603 -3.73 22.39 -35.99
CA THR A 603 -4.13 23.79 -35.82
C THR A 603 -5.53 24.00 -36.38
N PRO A 604 -6.41 24.69 -35.65
CA PRO A 604 -7.81 24.85 -36.06
C PRO A 604 -7.92 25.85 -37.21
N GLY A 605 -8.86 25.57 -38.12
CA GLY A 605 -9.37 26.48 -39.14
C GLY A 605 -10.90 26.52 -39.09
N ASP A 606 -11.51 27.23 -40.03
CA ASP A 606 -12.96 27.27 -40.20
C ASP A 606 -13.45 26.03 -40.96
N GLU A 607 -14.21 25.16 -40.28
CA GLU A 607 -14.65 23.83 -40.71
C GLU A 607 -13.52 22.90 -41.21
N GLU A 608 -12.28 23.20 -40.85
CA GLU A 608 -11.09 22.49 -41.30
C GLU A 608 -10.06 22.40 -40.18
N VAL A 609 -9.22 21.37 -40.23
CA VAL A 609 -8.05 21.22 -39.38
C VAL A 609 -6.82 21.12 -40.26
N HIS A 610 -5.81 21.95 -39.98
CA HIS A 610 -4.51 21.85 -40.62
C HIS A 610 -3.58 20.98 -39.78
N LEU A 611 -3.04 19.95 -40.41
CA LEU A 611 -2.18 18.94 -39.82
C LEU A 611 -0.76 19.08 -40.37
N LEU A 612 0.24 18.98 -39.50
CA LEU A 612 1.65 19.04 -39.85
C LEU A 612 2.43 18.00 -39.03
N TRP A 613 3.31 17.23 -39.67
CA TRP A 613 4.19 16.25 -39.02
C TRP A 613 5.59 16.25 -39.65
N ARG A 614 6.48 15.34 -39.20
CA ARG A 614 7.82 15.14 -39.76
C ARG A 614 7.94 13.78 -40.46
N GLU A 615 8.87 13.70 -41.41
CA GLU A 615 9.17 12.45 -42.10
C GLU A 615 9.73 11.39 -41.11
N PRO A 616 9.36 10.12 -41.29
CA PRO A 616 9.90 9.02 -40.51
C PRO A 616 11.43 8.89 -40.59
N GLY A 617 12.07 8.51 -39.48
CA GLY A 617 13.51 8.19 -39.43
C GLY A 617 14.44 9.36 -39.05
N GLY A 618 13.90 10.53 -38.70
CA GLY A 618 14.66 11.58 -38.03
C GLY A 618 14.85 11.24 -36.55
N ILE A 619 15.89 10.46 -36.20
CA ILE A 619 16.22 10.23 -34.78
C ILE A 619 17.23 11.27 -34.28
N SER A 620 17.00 11.78 -33.08
CA SER A 620 17.99 12.52 -32.32
C SER A 620 17.94 12.08 -30.86
N VAL A 621 18.99 12.41 -30.13
CA VAL A 621 18.93 12.32 -28.67
C VAL A 621 18.08 13.49 -28.17
N TYR A 622 17.19 13.24 -27.23
CA TYR A 622 16.44 14.25 -26.49
C TYR A 622 16.29 13.82 -25.03
N ASP A 623 16.27 14.80 -24.14
CA ASP A 623 16.11 14.60 -22.70
C ASP A 623 14.67 14.93 -22.29
N MET A 624 14.15 14.19 -21.31
CA MET A 624 12.87 14.47 -20.66
C MET A 624 13.06 14.59 -19.15
N ALA A 625 12.52 15.66 -18.60
CA ALA A 625 12.43 15.97 -17.18
C ALA A 625 11.17 16.84 -16.97
N TYR A 626 10.62 16.80 -15.76
CA TYR A 626 9.40 17.55 -15.41
C TYR A 626 9.67 18.73 -14.44
N TYR A 627 10.92 18.90 -14.01
CA TYR A 627 11.35 19.93 -13.07
C TYR A 627 12.00 21.14 -13.78
N ASP A 628 12.05 22.31 -13.14
CA ASP A 628 12.43 23.61 -13.72
C ASP A 628 13.93 23.99 -13.59
N ASP A 629 14.78 22.99 -13.37
CA ASP A 629 16.20 23.06 -13.02
C ASP A 629 16.52 23.66 -11.63
N ALA A 630 15.52 24.12 -10.86
CA ALA A 630 15.66 24.37 -9.44
C ALA A 630 15.06 23.21 -8.63
N PHE A 631 15.66 22.92 -7.47
CA PHE A 631 15.15 21.92 -6.54
C PHE A 631 14.96 22.60 -5.18
N GLU A 632 13.72 22.66 -4.69
CA GLU A 632 13.35 23.39 -3.47
C GLU A 632 13.34 22.50 -2.24
N ALA A 633 13.14 21.20 -2.43
CA ALA A 633 12.95 20.24 -1.36
C ALA A 633 13.68 18.91 -1.61
N GLN A 634 13.69 18.09 -0.58
CA GLN A 634 14.08 16.68 -0.64
C GLN A 634 12.94 15.83 -0.10
N ILE A 635 12.72 14.67 -0.70
CA ILE A 635 11.79 13.68 -0.21
C ILE A 635 12.50 12.33 -0.12
N GLY A 636 12.18 11.58 0.93
CA GLY A 636 12.91 10.36 1.22
C GLY A 636 12.26 9.55 2.32
N CYS A 637 12.66 8.29 2.40
CA CYS A 637 12.15 7.31 3.35
C CYS A 637 13.31 6.78 4.21
N GLY A 638 13.02 6.32 5.44
CA GLY A 638 14.00 5.75 6.37
C GLY A 638 14.13 4.23 6.35
N GLY A 639 13.60 3.56 5.32
CA GLY A 639 13.59 2.11 5.10
C GLY A 639 13.21 1.81 3.63
N GLY A 640 13.04 0.56 3.24
CA GLY A 640 12.83 0.16 1.84
C GLY A 640 11.67 0.90 1.17
N CYS A 641 12.00 1.83 0.28
CA CYS A 641 11.03 2.50 -0.57
C CYS A 641 11.54 2.58 -2.00
N GLN A 642 10.61 2.84 -2.90
CA GLN A 642 10.86 2.96 -4.32
C GLN A 642 10.27 4.28 -4.80
N PHE A 643 11.05 5.07 -5.53
CA PHE A 643 10.59 6.31 -6.17
C PHE A 643 10.63 6.13 -7.68
N GLY A 644 9.50 6.36 -8.35
CA GLY A 644 9.34 6.19 -9.78
C GLY A 644 8.91 7.47 -10.47
N VAL A 645 9.42 7.71 -11.67
CA VAL A 645 8.93 8.76 -12.57
C VAL A 645 8.42 8.13 -13.86
N ARG A 646 7.20 8.49 -14.26
CA ARG A 646 6.55 8.08 -15.50
C ARG A 646 6.95 9.02 -16.63
N PHE A 647 7.61 8.48 -17.64
CA PHE A 647 7.97 9.17 -18.87
C PHE A 647 7.05 8.72 -20.00
N THR A 648 6.45 9.68 -20.69
CA THR A 648 5.69 9.45 -21.93
C THR A 648 6.52 9.99 -23.09
N PRO A 649 7.30 9.16 -23.80
CA PRO A 649 8.03 9.64 -24.97
C PRO A 649 7.10 10.34 -25.96
N PRO A 650 7.45 11.52 -26.47
CA PRO A 650 6.58 12.27 -27.38
C PRO A 650 6.36 11.54 -28.71
N ASN A 651 7.25 10.61 -29.06
CA ASN A 651 7.17 9.77 -30.25
C ASN A 651 7.81 8.42 -30.00
N TYR A 652 7.41 7.42 -30.78
CA TYR A 652 7.88 6.05 -30.69
C TYR A 652 8.41 5.55 -32.04
N PRO A 653 9.40 4.64 -32.08
CA PRO A 653 10.08 4.06 -30.92
C PRO A 653 11.04 5.07 -30.26
N ALA A 654 11.12 5.02 -28.94
CA ALA A 654 12.08 5.79 -28.15
C ALA A 654 13.00 4.81 -27.41
N TYR A 655 14.30 4.90 -27.66
CA TYR A 655 15.29 4.04 -27.03
C TYR A 655 15.90 4.74 -25.83
N LEU A 656 15.75 4.20 -24.63
CA LEU A 656 16.39 4.77 -23.45
C LEU A 656 17.92 4.67 -23.59
N GLN A 657 18.60 5.81 -23.55
CA GLN A 657 20.06 5.90 -23.68
C GLN A 657 20.74 6.21 -22.36
N GLY A 658 20.12 7.04 -21.53
CA GLY A 658 20.76 7.55 -20.33
C GLY A 658 19.76 7.96 -19.27
N LEU A 659 20.24 8.03 -18.03
CA LEU A 659 19.49 8.52 -16.88
C LEU A 659 20.36 9.48 -16.08
N VAL A 660 19.77 10.54 -15.55
CA VAL A 660 20.38 11.38 -14.53
C VAL A 660 19.47 11.40 -13.30
N LEU A 661 20.01 10.97 -12.17
CA LEU A 661 19.31 10.94 -10.89
C LEU A 661 19.89 11.98 -9.94
N THR A 662 19.04 12.84 -9.37
CA THR A 662 19.45 13.93 -8.49
C THR A 662 19.02 13.65 -7.05
N PHE A 663 19.99 13.63 -6.14
CA PHE A 663 19.80 13.39 -4.71
C PHE A 663 20.19 14.61 -3.88
N GLN A 664 19.47 14.83 -2.79
CA GLN A 664 19.74 15.89 -1.82
C GLN A 664 19.45 15.35 -0.41
N GLY A 665 20.41 15.48 0.51
CA GLY A 665 20.24 15.05 1.91
C GLY A 665 21.51 14.56 2.60
N ASP A 666 21.43 14.21 3.88
CA ASP A 666 22.56 13.84 4.75
C ASP A 666 22.82 12.31 4.83
N ALA A 667 22.40 11.59 3.80
CA ALA A 667 22.51 10.14 3.69
C ALA A 667 23.97 9.69 3.53
N ALA A 668 24.50 9.02 4.56
CA ALA A 668 25.92 8.67 4.64
C ALA A 668 26.37 7.51 3.71
N ALA A 669 25.44 6.67 3.24
CA ALA A 669 25.64 5.63 2.23
C ALA A 669 24.28 5.08 1.80
N VAL A 670 23.94 5.14 0.50
CA VAL A 670 22.72 4.51 -0.03
C VAL A 670 23.13 3.59 -1.17
N SER A 671 22.87 2.30 -1.02
CA SER A 671 22.94 1.34 -2.12
C SER A 671 21.54 1.25 -2.70
N GLY A 672 21.40 1.48 -4.01
CA GLY A 672 20.11 1.37 -4.69
C GLY A 672 20.23 0.75 -6.07
N ALA A 673 19.14 0.16 -6.54
CA ALA A 673 19.01 -0.36 -7.90
C ALA A 673 18.12 0.58 -8.73
N VAL A 674 18.32 0.62 -10.05
CA VAL A 674 17.47 1.37 -10.97
C VAL A 674 16.82 0.37 -11.93
N ASP A 675 15.50 0.33 -11.94
CA ASP A 675 14.70 -0.52 -12.80
C ASP A 675 13.86 0.32 -13.76
N ALA A 676 13.47 -0.28 -14.88
CA ALA A 676 12.45 0.26 -15.76
C ALA A 676 11.26 -0.69 -15.88
N TYR A 677 10.06 -0.11 -15.97
CA TYR A 677 8.82 -0.84 -16.28
C TYR A 677 8.24 -0.25 -17.56
N LEU A 678 7.87 -1.11 -18.50
CA LEU A 678 7.23 -0.70 -19.75
C LEU A 678 5.72 -0.83 -19.59
N ASP A 679 4.99 0.23 -19.90
CA ASP A 679 3.54 0.28 -19.91
C ASP A 679 3.07 0.64 -21.33
N PRO A 680 2.98 -0.34 -22.24
CA PRO A 680 2.67 -0.07 -23.65
C PRO A 680 1.27 0.48 -23.90
N ASN A 681 0.36 0.36 -22.93
CA ASN A 681 -1.02 0.86 -23.00
C ASN A 681 -1.15 2.30 -22.49
N GLY A 682 -0.17 2.76 -21.69
CA GLY A 682 -0.21 4.08 -21.07
C GLY A 682 -1.23 4.19 -19.93
N ASP A 683 -1.48 3.07 -19.25
CA ASP A 683 -2.40 2.97 -18.12
C ASP A 683 -1.90 3.81 -16.93
N MET A 684 -2.77 4.65 -16.38
CA MET A 684 -2.44 5.47 -15.19
C MET A 684 -2.53 4.68 -13.87
N ALA A 685 -2.00 3.45 -13.86
CA ALA A 685 -2.04 2.52 -12.72
C ALA A 685 -0.70 2.42 -11.97
N GLY A 686 0.36 3.06 -12.47
CA GLY A 686 1.70 2.99 -11.92
C GLY A 686 2.53 1.85 -12.52
N PRO A 687 3.78 1.65 -12.06
CA PRO A 687 4.64 0.60 -12.57
C PRO A 687 4.02 -0.80 -12.36
N MET A 688 3.74 -1.52 -13.45
CA MET A 688 3.21 -2.91 -13.42
C MET A 688 4.07 -3.84 -14.30
N GLY A 689 4.04 -5.14 -14.00
CA GLY A 689 4.81 -6.17 -14.71
C GLY A 689 6.22 -6.40 -14.19
N ASP A 690 7.01 -7.19 -14.91
CA ASP A 690 8.37 -7.57 -14.51
C ASP A 690 9.37 -6.41 -14.70
N PRO A 691 10.15 -6.05 -13.65
CA PRO A 691 11.15 -4.99 -13.76
C PRO A 691 12.28 -5.36 -14.71
N ILE A 692 12.66 -4.41 -15.56
CA ILE A 692 13.86 -4.48 -16.38
C ILE A 692 14.99 -3.79 -15.63
N ASN A 693 15.90 -4.59 -15.09
CA ASN A 693 17.00 -4.07 -14.29
C ASN A 693 18.02 -3.32 -15.17
N LEU A 694 18.11 -2.00 -14.99
CA LEU A 694 19.01 -1.13 -15.73
C LEU A 694 20.35 -0.95 -15.01
N VAL A 695 20.28 -0.73 -13.70
CA VAL A 695 21.45 -0.58 -12.83
C VAL A 695 21.24 -1.48 -11.60
N PRO A 696 21.90 -2.65 -11.53
CA PRO A 696 21.67 -3.61 -10.46
C PRO A 696 21.99 -3.07 -9.06
N VAL A 697 23.08 -2.31 -8.94
CA VAL A 697 23.53 -1.68 -7.69
C VAL A 697 24.34 -0.41 -8.01
N ALA A 698 24.01 0.70 -7.36
CA ALA A 698 24.76 1.95 -7.38
C ALA A 698 24.88 2.56 -5.98
N ASP A 699 25.99 3.25 -5.71
CA ASP A 699 26.16 4.12 -4.53
C ASP A 699 25.59 5.50 -4.86
N LEU A 700 24.43 5.81 -4.26
CA LEU A 700 23.64 7.03 -4.48
C LEU A 700 23.75 7.99 -3.29
N SER A 701 24.88 7.96 -2.57
CA SER A 701 25.07 8.78 -1.37
C SER A 701 25.19 10.28 -1.65
N SER A 702 24.72 11.10 -0.72
CA SER A 702 24.88 12.55 -0.74
C SER A 702 25.60 12.97 0.55
N PRO A 703 26.93 12.78 0.64
CA PRO A 703 27.63 12.90 1.90
C PRO A 703 27.91 14.38 2.26
N ASP A 704 26.92 15.08 2.82
CA ASP A 704 26.97 16.42 3.48
C ASP A 704 25.67 17.25 3.33
N GLY A 705 24.61 16.72 2.71
CA GLY A 705 23.41 17.52 2.43
C GLY A 705 23.48 18.33 1.13
N SER A 706 24.56 18.20 0.35
CA SER A 706 24.66 18.86 -0.96
C SER A 706 23.79 18.18 -2.02
N LEU A 707 23.53 18.88 -3.11
CA LEU A 707 22.86 18.31 -4.27
C LEU A 707 23.88 17.52 -5.10
N VAL A 708 23.60 16.23 -5.34
CA VAL A 708 24.49 15.31 -6.06
C VAL A 708 23.73 14.69 -7.22
N GLN A 709 24.35 14.66 -8.41
CA GLN A 709 23.77 14.07 -9.61
C GLN A 709 24.56 12.84 -10.06
N TYR A 710 23.84 11.77 -10.38
CA TYR A 710 24.37 10.52 -10.87
C TYR A 710 23.87 10.27 -12.29
N ALA A 711 24.79 10.23 -13.25
CA ALA A 711 24.49 9.91 -14.63
C ALA A 711 24.83 8.44 -14.94
N PHE A 712 23.88 7.74 -15.56
CA PHE A 712 24.01 6.35 -15.99
C PHE A 712 23.88 6.27 -17.52
N ASP A 713 24.81 5.57 -18.15
CA ASP A 713 24.69 5.17 -19.55
C ASP A 713 24.00 3.80 -19.58
N VAL A 714 22.78 3.77 -20.12
CA VAL A 714 21.95 2.57 -20.24
C VAL A 714 21.71 2.21 -21.70
N SER A 715 22.45 2.81 -22.63
CA SER A 715 22.29 2.57 -24.08
C SER A 715 22.51 1.10 -24.46
N GLU A 716 23.36 0.38 -23.74
CA GLU A 716 23.60 -1.06 -23.93
C GLU A 716 22.41 -1.95 -23.51
N SER A 717 21.47 -1.42 -22.71
CA SER A 717 20.22 -2.13 -22.38
C SER A 717 19.33 -2.31 -23.61
N ASN A 718 19.49 -1.44 -24.62
CA ASN A 718 18.68 -1.39 -25.83
C ASN A 718 17.17 -1.38 -25.53
N LEU A 719 16.79 -0.73 -24.43
CA LEU A 719 15.42 -0.66 -23.96
C LEU A 719 14.58 0.23 -24.88
N GLU A 720 13.71 -0.40 -25.66
CA GLU A 720 12.79 0.25 -26.59
C GLU A 720 11.43 0.51 -25.93
N VAL A 721 11.02 1.77 -25.90
CA VAL A 721 9.63 2.16 -25.64
C VAL A 721 8.93 2.23 -26.99
N ALA A 722 8.02 1.28 -27.20
CA ALA A 722 7.35 1.03 -28.47
C ALA A 722 6.04 1.82 -28.63
N SER A 723 5.35 2.06 -27.52
CA SER A 723 4.12 2.83 -27.33
C SER A 723 3.95 3.03 -25.81
N GLY A 724 3.01 3.89 -25.41
CA GLY A 724 2.69 4.10 -24.00
C GLY A 724 3.87 4.63 -23.18
N ASP A 725 3.94 4.27 -21.92
CA ASP A 725 4.85 4.88 -20.96
C ASP A 725 6.01 3.98 -20.56
N ILE A 726 7.03 4.62 -20.01
CA ILE A 726 8.11 3.95 -19.28
C ILE A 726 8.23 4.57 -17.89
N TYR A 727 8.27 3.72 -16.87
CA TYR A 727 8.55 4.13 -15.51
C TYR A 727 10.01 3.87 -15.21
N ILE A 728 10.74 4.89 -14.75
CA ILE A 728 12.10 4.72 -14.22
C ILE A 728 12.00 4.75 -12.70
N VAL A 729 12.38 3.64 -12.07
CA VAL A 729 12.23 3.41 -10.64
C VAL A 729 13.58 3.29 -9.97
N VAL A 730 13.77 4.06 -8.91
CA VAL A 730 14.91 3.96 -8.01
C VAL A 730 14.48 3.19 -6.76
N ASN A 731 15.17 2.09 -6.49
CA ASN A 731 14.89 1.18 -5.38
C ASN A 731 15.91 1.36 -4.26
N GLU A 732 15.45 1.64 -3.05
CA GLU A 732 16.30 1.70 -1.85
C GLU A 732 16.55 0.28 -1.30
N ALA A 733 17.81 -0.07 -1.04
CA ALA A 733 18.19 -1.41 -0.60
C ALA A 733 18.30 -1.59 0.94
N ASN A 734 17.39 -0.96 1.72
CA ASN A 734 17.40 -0.95 3.19
C ASN A 734 18.75 -0.51 3.81
N SER A 735 19.46 0.34 3.10
CA SER A 735 20.82 0.78 3.38
C SER A 735 20.91 2.10 4.13
N GLY A 736 19.83 2.91 4.11
CA GLY A 736 19.75 4.18 4.82
C GLY A 736 18.62 5.07 4.32
N PHE A 737 18.65 6.36 4.68
CA PHE A 737 17.70 7.35 4.16
C PHE A 737 18.05 7.69 2.71
N MET A 738 17.19 7.37 1.74
CA MET A 738 17.35 7.83 0.35
C MET A 738 16.58 9.12 0.14
N GLY A 739 17.29 10.25 -0.01
CA GLY A 739 16.70 11.57 -0.26
C GLY A 739 16.81 11.96 -1.74
N ILE A 740 15.72 11.77 -2.50
CA ILE A 740 15.64 12.27 -3.87
C ILE A 740 15.27 13.75 -3.86
N ALA A 741 15.88 14.54 -4.75
CA ALA A 741 15.54 15.94 -4.88
C ALA A 741 14.12 16.09 -5.44
N ASN A 742 13.39 17.09 -4.95
CA ASN A 742 11.98 17.33 -5.26
C ASN A 742 11.77 18.81 -5.62
N ASP A 743 11.25 19.05 -6.82
CA ASP A 743 10.83 20.36 -7.30
C ASP A 743 9.35 20.58 -6.94
N ILE A 744 9.05 21.61 -6.16
CA ILE A 744 7.68 21.85 -5.64
C ILE A 744 6.86 22.86 -6.47
N GLU A 745 7.40 23.47 -7.54
CA GLU A 745 6.69 24.44 -8.35
C GLU A 745 6.95 24.24 -9.86
N PRO A 746 5.91 23.95 -10.69
CA PRO A 746 4.49 24.22 -10.47
C PRO A 746 3.71 22.97 -10.03
N GLN A 747 2.88 23.11 -8.99
CA GLN A 747 1.92 22.06 -8.62
C GLN A 747 0.69 22.14 -9.50
N SER A 748 0.70 21.45 -10.64
CA SER A 748 -0.46 21.32 -11.50
C SER A 748 -1.10 19.92 -11.36
N PRO A 749 -2.44 19.81 -11.44
CA PRO A 749 -3.12 18.51 -11.47
C PRO A 749 -2.67 17.60 -12.63
N GLU A 750 -2.09 18.17 -13.69
CA GLU A 750 -1.63 17.48 -14.89
C GLU A 750 -0.32 16.69 -14.65
N HIS A 751 0.36 16.89 -13.51
CA HIS A 751 1.64 16.23 -13.19
C HIS A 751 1.57 15.31 -11.95
N TYR A 752 0.42 15.23 -11.25
CA TYR A 752 0.29 14.37 -10.07
C TYR A 752 0.37 12.87 -10.40
N ASP A 753 0.13 12.47 -11.64
CA ASP A 753 0.23 11.09 -12.13
C ASP A 753 1.62 10.71 -12.65
N ARG A 754 2.63 11.58 -12.48
CA ARG A 754 4.01 11.37 -12.97
C ARG A 754 4.94 10.79 -11.94
N ASN A 755 4.78 11.17 -10.67
CA ASN A 755 5.67 10.76 -9.58
C ASN A 755 4.99 9.70 -8.71
N TRP A 756 5.61 8.53 -8.64
CA TRP A 756 5.09 7.33 -8.00
C TRP A 756 5.98 6.91 -6.85
N VAL A 757 5.38 6.36 -5.81
CA VAL A 757 6.12 5.83 -4.66
C VAL A 757 5.52 4.50 -4.22
N SER A 758 6.39 3.58 -3.78
CA SER A 758 5.99 2.40 -3.01
C SER A 758 6.79 2.32 -1.72
N LEU A 759 6.13 1.91 -0.64
CA LEU A 759 6.71 1.68 0.70
C LEU A 759 6.68 0.19 1.08
N GLY A 760 6.71 -0.71 0.08
CA GLY A 760 6.52 -2.16 0.27
C GLY A 760 5.07 -2.65 0.11
N ALA A 761 4.21 -1.84 -0.53
CA ALA A 761 2.81 -2.12 -0.86
C ALA A 761 2.53 -1.81 -2.35
N GLU A 762 1.27 -1.73 -2.77
CA GLU A 762 0.90 -1.28 -4.13
C GLU A 762 1.42 0.14 -4.43
N TRP A 763 1.70 0.40 -5.71
CA TRP A 763 2.15 1.71 -6.19
C TRP A 763 1.05 2.77 -6.04
N ALA A 764 1.44 3.96 -5.58
CA ALA A 764 0.54 5.10 -5.48
C ALA A 764 1.23 6.40 -5.91
N THR A 765 0.45 7.40 -6.31
CA THR A 765 0.98 8.73 -6.63
C THR A 765 1.53 9.38 -5.36
N ILE A 766 2.55 10.22 -5.49
CA ILE A 766 3.09 10.92 -4.32
C ILE A 766 2.05 11.83 -3.65
N PHE A 767 1.16 12.43 -4.46
CA PHE A 767 0.06 13.26 -3.98
C PHE A 767 -0.87 12.51 -3.02
N ASP A 768 -1.24 11.28 -3.37
CA ASP A 768 -2.12 10.46 -2.54
C ASP A 768 -1.42 10.01 -1.25
N VAL A 769 -0.15 9.60 -1.36
CA VAL A 769 0.63 9.06 -0.24
C VAL A 769 0.88 10.12 0.83
N VAL A 770 1.12 11.38 0.42
CA VAL A 770 1.31 12.49 1.37
C VAL A 770 0.03 13.29 1.66
N ALA A 771 -1.13 12.77 1.27
CA ALA A 771 -2.44 13.39 1.48
C ALA A 771 -2.53 14.85 0.96
N GLY A 772 -1.87 15.14 -0.17
CA GLY A 772 -1.87 16.43 -0.83
C GLY A 772 -1.05 17.52 -0.13
N ASP A 773 -0.02 17.17 0.67
CA ASP A 773 0.88 18.15 1.28
C ASP A 773 1.71 18.89 0.20
N PRO A 774 1.53 20.22 0.02
CA PRO A 774 2.26 20.99 -0.98
C PRO A 774 3.78 21.01 -0.79
N SER A 775 4.29 20.72 0.41
CA SER A 775 5.73 20.71 0.67
C SER A 775 6.43 19.42 0.24
N LEU A 776 5.65 18.38 -0.08
CA LEU A 776 6.10 17.04 -0.44
C LEU A 776 5.56 16.55 -1.79
N THR A 777 4.72 17.37 -2.43
CA THR A 777 4.19 17.11 -3.77
C THR A 777 4.99 17.92 -4.77
N GLY A 778 5.49 17.25 -5.81
CA GLY A 778 6.46 17.84 -6.70
C GLY A 778 7.07 16.82 -7.65
N ASP A 779 7.88 17.31 -8.59
CA ASP A 779 8.58 16.50 -9.58
C ASP A 779 9.92 16.02 -9.06
N PHE A 780 10.12 14.70 -9.11
CA PHE A 780 11.37 14.11 -8.67
C PHE A 780 12.49 14.44 -9.66
N GLY A 781 13.71 14.61 -9.12
CA GLY A 781 14.92 14.89 -9.91
C GLY A 781 15.44 13.71 -10.73
N ILE A 782 14.58 13.07 -11.52
CA ILE A 782 14.92 12.03 -12.50
C ILE A 782 14.78 12.63 -13.91
N LEU A 783 15.86 12.56 -14.68
CA LEU A 783 15.89 12.89 -16.11
C LEU A 783 16.22 11.63 -16.90
N ALA A 784 15.49 11.42 -18.00
CA ALA A 784 15.71 10.32 -18.92
C ALA A 784 16.10 10.84 -20.31
N THR A 785 17.17 10.28 -20.86
CA THR A 785 17.66 10.56 -22.21
C THR A 785 17.18 9.48 -23.15
N PHE A 786 16.46 9.87 -24.20
CA PHE A 786 15.97 8.97 -25.24
C PHE A 786 16.65 9.25 -26.57
N LEU A 787 16.85 8.20 -27.37
CA LEU A 787 17.16 8.27 -28.79
C LEU A 787 15.88 7.90 -29.54
N GLY A 788 15.32 8.86 -30.24
CA GLY A 788 14.05 8.70 -30.97
C GLY A 788 13.76 9.96 -31.75
N ALA A 789 12.56 10.11 -32.28
CA ALA A 789 12.23 11.34 -32.96
C ALA A 789 11.81 12.42 -31.95
N PRO A 790 12.50 13.57 -31.88
CA PRO A 790 12.11 14.63 -30.96
C PRO A 790 10.80 15.26 -31.42
N GLY A 791 9.87 15.50 -30.50
CA GLY A 791 8.68 16.32 -30.76
C GLY A 791 9.05 17.73 -31.22
N ARG A 792 8.07 18.50 -31.75
CA ARG A 792 8.22 19.96 -31.90
C ARG A 792 7.96 20.73 -30.61
N GLY A 793 7.35 20.10 -29.62
CA GLY A 793 7.36 20.56 -28.24
C GLY A 793 8.51 19.88 -27.52
N THR A 794 9.16 20.65 -26.65
CA THR A 794 9.80 20.19 -25.41
C THR A 794 11.17 19.50 -25.55
N TYR A 795 12.19 20.29 -25.91
CA TYR A 795 13.45 20.25 -25.14
C TYR A 795 13.13 20.75 -23.72
N ALA A 796 13.87 20.30 -22.69
CA ALA A 796 13.71 20.71 -21.28
C ALA A 796 12.90 22.00 -21.11
N VAL A 797 11.63 21.84 -20.73
CA VAL A 797 10.70 22.94 -20.56
C VAL A 797 10.75 23.28 -19.10
N THR A 798 11.24 24.47 -18.78
CA THR A 798 11.07 25.00 -17.43
C THR A 798 9.58 25.13 -17.13
N ALA A 799 9.19 25.22 -15.85
CA ALA A 799 7.83 25.52 -15.39
C ALA A 799 7.12 26.69 -16.11
N THR A 800 7.86 27.52 -16.85
CA THR A 800 7.39 28.71 -17.57
C THR A 800 7.20 28.51 -19.09
N GLY A 801 7.49 27.35 -19.66
CA GLY A 801 7.29 27.09 -21.09
C GLY A 801 8.44 27.50 -22.02
N ASP A 802 9.63 27.84 -21.48
CA ASP A 802 10.77 28.28 -22.29
C ASP A 802 11.66 27.11 -22.73
N VAL A 803 12.15 27.16 -23.98
CA VAL A 803 13.02 26.14 -24.61
C VAL A 803 14.49 26.42 -24.28
N ILE A 804 15.20 25.46 -23.67
CA ILE A 804 16.66 25.55 -23.47
C ILE A 804 17.40 25.09 -24.75
N GLU A 805 18.17 25.97 -25.39
CA GLU A 805 19.16 25.59 -26.41
C GLU A 805 20.48 25.13 -25.73
N ASP A 806 20.93 23.91 -25.99
CA ASP A 806 22.21 23.39 -25.48
C ASP A 806 23.41 23.71 -26.43
N PRO A 807 24.58 24.11 -25.91
CA PRO A 807 25.85 23.95 -26.60
C PRO A 807 26.51 22.58 -26.28
N PRO A 808 27.17 21.94 -27.25
CA PRO A 808 27.46 20.51 -27.20
C PRO A 808 28.52 20.15 -26.16
N VAL A 809 28.19 19.25 -25.22
CA VAL A 809 29.19 18.61 -24.35
C VAL A 809 29.31 17.12 -24.66
N ARG A 810 30.56 16.69 -24.86
CA ARG A 810 30.96 15.32 -25.20
C ARG A 810 30.80 14.42 -23.98
N SER A 811 30.04 13.33 -24.15
CA SER A 811 30.03 12.19 -23.22
C SER A 811 31.44 11.62 -23.02
N GLY A 812 31.71 11.24 -21.76
CA GLY A 812 32.78 10.34 -21.38
C GLY A 812 33.72 10.89 -20.32
N VAL A 813 33.33 10.87 -19.04
CA VAL A 813 34.14 10.60 -17.82
C VAL A 813 33.16 10.47 -16.63
N LEU A 814 33.28 9.42 -15.80
CA LEU A 814 32.67 9.39 -14.45
C LEU A 814 33.24 10.57 -13.63
N ALA A 815 32.43 11.60 -13.39
CA ALA A 815 32.84 12.79 -12.67
C ALA A 815 31.88 13.08 -11.52
N ASN A 816 32.40 12.95 -10.30
CA ASN A 816 31.77 13.44 -9.09
C ASN A 816 31.99 14.97 -9.04
N TYR A 817 30.97 15.77 -9.37
CA TYR A 817 31.09 17.22 -9.43
C TYR A 817 30.94 17.84 -8.04
N ASN A 818 32.05 18.01 -7.33
CA ASN A 818 32.06 18.89 -6.16
C ASN A 818 33.41 19.61 -5.99
N VAL A 819 33.63 20.74 -6.68
CA VAL A 819 34.58 21.77 -6.21
C VAL A 819 34.19 23.17 -6.69
N SER A 820 34.01 24.06 -5.72
CA SER A 820 33.75 25.50 -5.84
C SER A 820 34.60 26.26 -6.87
N GLY A 821 33.93 27.12 -7.66
CA GLY A 821 34.45 28.41 -8.14
C GLY A 821 34.82 28.50 -9.63
N ILE A 822 34.07 29.31 -10.39
CA ILE A 822 34.53 30.51 -11.13
C ILE A 822 33.38 31.07 -11.99
N VAL A 823 33.19 32.39 -11.87
CA VAL A 823 32.30 33.27 -12.63
C VAL A 823 32.79 33.44 -14.08
N GLN A 824 31.88 33.36 -15.05
CA GLN A 824 31.95 34.17 -16.27
C GLN A 824 30.55 34.70 -16.63
N LEU A 825 30.48 36.02 -16.72
CA LEU A 825 29.36 36.83 -17.19
C LEU A 825 29.24 36.75 -18.72
N SER A 826 28.02 36.74 -19.24
CA SER A 826 27.63 37.44 -20.48
C SER A 826 26.10 37.67 -20.44
N ASN A 827 25.63 38.86 -20.08
CA ASN A 827 25.32 40.02 -20.93
C ASN A 827 24.11 39.81 -21.87
N GLU A 828 22.97 40.36 -21.43
CA GLU A 828 21.92 41.15 -22.13
C GLU A 828 21.68 41.03 -23.65
N GLN A 829 20.36 40.93 -23.97
CA GLN A 829 19.62 41.34 -25.19
C GLN A 829 19.60 40.41 -26.41
N ASP A 830 18.46 39.75 -26.67
CA ASP A 830 17.50 40.20 -27.71
C ASP A 830 16.14 39.43 -27.61
N PRO A 831 14.99 40.11 -27.49
CA PRO A 831 13.66 39.58 -27.83
C PRO A 831 13.33 39.88 -29.31
N ASP A 832 12.55 39.00 -29.97
CA ASP A 832 12.14 39.01 -31.38
C ASP A 832 13.13 38.45 -32.43
N ILE A 833 13.09 37.13 -32.67
CA ILE A 833 13.21 36.57 -34.02
C ILE A 833 12.17 35.45 -34.24
N MET A 834 11.10 35.78 -34.96
CA MET A 834 10.32 34.80 -35.73
C MET A 834 11.07 34.40 -37.02
N THR A 835 10.85 33.16 -37.44
CA THR A 835 11.10 32.51 -38.75
C THR A 835 12.48 31.87 -39.00
N THR A 836 12.50 30.54 -39.14
CA THR A 836 12.42 29.85 -40.44
C THR A 836 12.16 28.36 -40.26
N LEU A 837 10.96 27.96 -40.64
CA LEU A 837 10.43 26.60 -40.59
C LEU A 837 10.67 25.88 -41.95
N ASP A 838 11.85 26.10 -42.54
CA ASP A 838 12.05 25.87 -43.99
C ASP A 838 13.41 25.21 -44.35
N VAL A 839 14.04 24.51 -43.41
CA VAL A 839 15.15 23.62 -43.76
C VAL A 839 14.72 22.19 -43.42
N PRO A 840 14.43 21.35 -44.43
CA PRO A 840 14.29 19.91 -44.22
C PRO A 840 15.57 19.43 -43.56
N TYR A 841 15.46 18.83 -42.38
CA TYR A 841 16.56 18.08 -41.80
C TYR A 841 16.88 16.94 -42.76
N GLU A 842 18.09 16.89 -43.31
CA GLU A 842 18.52 15.71 -44.07
C GLU A 842 18.88 14.60 -43.08
N PRO A 843 18.18 13.45 -43.12
CA PRO A 843 18.39 12.37 -42.18
C PRO A 843 19.80 11.80 -42.35
N VAL A 844 20.50 11.64 -41.23
CA VAL A 844 21.63 10.68 -41.18
C VAL A 844 21.00 9.33 -40.89
N ASN A 845 20.98 8.47 -41.91
CA ASN A 845 20.42 7.13 -41.89
C ASN A 845 20.82 6.38 -40.59
N PRO A 846 19.88 6.19 -39.65
CA PRO A 846 20.19 5.60 -38.38
C PRO A 846 19.80 4.13 -38.40
N SER A 847 20.58 3.34 -39.12
CA SER A 847 20.79 1.93 -38.78
C SER A 847 21.86 1.38 -39.70
N ASN A 848 22.71 0.52 -39.15
CA ASN A 848 23.48 -0.42 -39.97
C ASN A 848 22.56 -1.56 -40.50
N LEU A 849 21.25 -1.35 -40.61
CA LEU A 849 20.31 -2.28 -41.24
C LEU A 849 20.21 -1.88 -42.71
N ASN A 850 20.85 -2.69 -43.53
CA ASN A 850 20.85 -2.59 -44.99
C ASN A 850 19.46 -3.03 -45.52
N ARG A 851 18.40 -2.23 -45.27
CA ARG A 851 17.03 -2.45 -45.76
C ARG A 851 16.73 -1.37 -46.81
N ASP A 852 16.47 -1.78 -48.06
CA ASP A 852 16.19 -0.89 -49.19
C ASP A 852 14.68 -0.52 -49.23
N ASP A 853 14.09 -0.07 -48.11
CA ASP A 853 12.66 0.29 -48.08
C ASP A 853 12.39 1.66 -48.68
N VAL A 854 11.19 1.82 -49.24
CA VAL A 854 10.73 3.07 -49.86
C VAL A 854 9.44 3.53 -49.20
N LEU A 855 9.46 4.74 -48.64
CA LEU A 855 8.25 5.43 -48.16
C LEU A 855 7.37 5.80 -49.38
N GLU A 856 6.12 5.33 -49.41
CA GLU A 856 5.18 5.57 -50.51
C GLU A 856 4.34 6.83 -50.25
N GLU A 857 3.62 6.88 -49.11
CA GLU A 857 2.70 7.96 -48.74
C GLU A 857 2.38 7.93 -47.23
N TYR A 858 1.65 8.94 -46.76
CA TYR A 858 1.10 9.09 -45.43
C TYR A 858 -0.42 8.93 -45.43
N HIS A 859 -0.94 8.25 -44.41
CA HIS A 859 -2.35 8.02 -44.19
C HIS A 859 -2.77 8.73 -42.91
N VAL A 860 -3.72 9.66 -43.01
CA VAL A 860 -4.23 10.47 -41.90
C VAL A 860 -5.53 9.86 -41.41
N TYR A 861 -5.54 9.46 -40.13
CA TYR A 861 -6.70 8.86 -39.48
C TYR A 861 -7.30 9.85 -38.48
N GLN A 862 -8.62 10.03 -38.54
CA GLN A 862 -9.39 10.65 -37.46
C GLN A 862 -9.61 9.60 -36.37
N VAL A 863 -9.43 10.00 -35.12
CA VAL A 863 -9.63 9.19 -33.92
C VAL A 863 -10.90 9.67 -33.24
N ASP A 864 -11.90 8.80 -33.15
CA ASP A 864 -13.14 9.06 -32.42
C ASP A 864 -12.99 8.75 -30.91
N VAL A 865 -13.97 9.17 -30.11
CA VAL A 865 -13.97 9.02 -28.64
C VAL A 865 -13.96 7.56 -28.17
N ASP A 866 -14.38 6.63 -29.02
CA ASP A 866 -14.32 5.18 -28.78
C ASP A 866 -13.05 4.52 -29.32
N GLU A 867 -12.03 5.33 -29.63
CA GLU A 867 -10.74 4.93 -30.22
C GLU A 867 -10.85 4.31 -31.61
N SER A 868 -12.03 4.39 -32.25
CA SER A 868 -12.18 3.96 -33.63
C SER A 868 -11.46 4.92 -34.59
N GLU A 869 -10.79 4.35 -35.59
CA GLU A 869 -9.97 5.08 -36.54
C GLU A 869 -10.64 5.11 -37.91
N THR A 870 -10.75 6.31 -38.51
CA THR A 870 -11.26 6.49 -39.87
C THR A 870 -10.21 7.19 -40.74
N LEU A 871 -9.80 6.55 -41.85
CA LEU A 871 -8.90 7.18 -42.83
C LEU A 871 -9.60 8.36 -43.51
N VAL A 872 -9.14 9.59 -43.26
CA VAL A 872 -9.73 10.83 -43.77
C VAL A 872 -8.93 11.48 -44.90
N ALA A 873 -7.62 11.25 -44.96
CA ALA A 873 -6.77 11.77 -46.04
C ALA A 873 -5.56 10.87 -46.31
N THR A 874 -5.03 11.00 -47.54
CA THR A 874 -3.76 10.39 -47.96
C THR A 874 -2.93 11.45 -48.67
N THR A 875 -1.63 11.52 -48.37
CA THR A 875 -0.73 12.54 -48.93
C THR A 875 0.71 12.05 -48.97
N THR A 876 1.51 12.56 -49.90
CA THR A 876 2.97 12.33 -49.91
C THR A 876 3.74 13.43 -49.18
N ASP A 877 3.08 14.54 -48.82
CA ASP A 877 3.66 15.66 -48.10
C ASP A 877 3.54 15.47 -46.59
N THR A 878 4.34 16.16 -45.78
CA THR A 878 4.27 16.12 -44.32
C THR A 878 3.23 17.08 -43.71
N PHE A 879 2.22 17.44 -44.50
CA PHE A 879 1.08 18.25 -44.06
C PHE A 879 -0.19 17.80 -44.77
N ALA A 880 -1.33 18.00 -44.11
CA ALA A 880 -2.66 17.77 -44.68
C ALA A 880 -3.64 18.84 -44.18
N THR A 881 -4.73 19.05 -44.90
CA THR A 881 -5.89 19.79 -44.40
C THR A 881 -7.09 18.88 -44.54
N VAL A 882 -7.79 18.67 -43.43
CA VAL A 882 -8.92 17.76 -43.33
C VAL A 882 -10.16 18.55 -42.96
N THR A 883 -11.31 18.17 -43.52
CA THR A 883 -12.59 18.79 -43.18
C THR A 883 -13.01 18.36 -41.78
N ALA A 884 -13.42 19.31 -40.97
CA ALA A 884 -13.84 19.12 -39.58
C ALA A 884 -15.08 19.99 -39.31
N SER A 885 -16.26 19.45 -39.64
CA SER A 885 -17.54 20.14 -39.54
C SER A 885 -18.52 19.34 -38.68
N PRO A 886 -19.25 19.98 -37.74
CA PRO A 886 -19.28 21.43 -37.51
C PRO A 886 -18.07 21.96 -36.71
N ASN A 887 -17.91 23.29 -36.70
CA ASN A 887 -17.02 23.99 -35.76
C ASN A 887 -17.45 23.73 -34.30
N TYR A 888 -16.59 24.09 -33.34
CA TYR A 888 -16.84 23.99 -31.89
C TYR A 888 -16.99 22.55 -31.38
N VAL A 889 -16.53 21.58 -32.15
CA VAL A 889 -16.38 20.17 -31.78
C VAL A 889 -14.90 19.82 -31.83
N GLU A 890 -14.42 19.02 -30.88
CA GLU A 890 -13.05 18.54 -30.87
C GLU A 890 -12.84 17.41 -31.88
N TYR A 891 -11.78 17.51 -32.68
CA TYR A 891 -11.36 16.48 -33.63
C TYR A 891 -9.92 16.08 -33.36
N CYS A 892 -9.68 14.78 -33.25
CA CYS A 892 -8.37 14.19 -32.99
C CYS A 892 -7.88 13.40 -34.21
N TYR A 893 -6.58 13.47 -34.49
CA TYR A 893 -5.96 12.81 -35.64
C TYR A 893 -4.64 12.16 -35.28
N HIS A 894 -4.25 11.11 -36.01
CA HIS A 894 -2.87 10.62 -36.09
C HIS A 894 -2.50 10.28 -37.53
N VAL A 895 -1.21 10.06 -37.81
CA VAL A 895 -0.71 9.76 -39.15
C VAL A 895 0.14 8.49 -39.15
N ARG A 896 -0.05 7.63 -40.15
CA ARG A 896 0.80 6.46 -40.42
C ARG A 896 1.56 6.64 -41.73
N ALA A 897 2.78 6.12 -41.79
CA ALA A 897 3.56 6.05 -43.01
C ALA A 897 3.35 4.69 -43.68
N GLN A 898 3.07 4.68 -44.96
CA GLN A 898 3.00 3.47 -45.77
C GLN A 898 4.33 3.25 -46.48
N TRP A 899 4.88 2.05 -46.35
CA TRP A 899 6.18 1.67 -46.86
C TRP A 899 6.08 0.48 -47.81
N SER A 900 6.79 0.55 -48.93
CA SER A 900 7.12 -0.60 -49.74
C SER A 900 8.46 -1.17 -49.27
N THR A 901 8.41 -2.34 -48.64
CA THR A 901 9.61 -3.07 -48.19
C THR A 901 10.08 -4.06 -49.25
N ASP A 902 11.40 -4.30 -49.30
CA ASP A 902 11.99 -5.25 -50.26
C ASP A 902 11.66 -6.72 -49.94
N SER A 903 11.43 -7.01 -48.66
CA SER A 903 11.36 -8.36 -48.12
C SER A 903 10.03 -8.71 -47.45
N TYR A 904 9.13 -7.75 -47.21
CA TYR A 904 7.90 -7.96 -46.42
C TYR A 904 6.62 -7.35 -47.05
N GLY A 905 6.71 -6.85 -48.29
CA GLY A 905 5.57 -6.24 -49.00
C GLY A 905 5.28 -4.80 -48.55
N VAL A 906 4.02 -4.38 -48.72
CA VAL A 906 3.56 -3.05 -48.30
C VAL A 906 3.08 -3.11 -46.86
N LEU A 907 3.70 -2.32 -45.98
CA LEU A 907 3.39 -2.25 -44.55
C LEU A 907 3.07 -0.81 -44.16
N GLU A 908 2.20 -0.62 -43.18
CA GLU A 908 2.06 0.65 -42.48
C GLU A 908 2.93 0.66 -41.22
N SER A 909 3.44 1.84 -40.88
CA SER A 909 4.07 2.09 -39.59
C SER A 909 3.04 2.16 -38.46
N ARG A 910 3.54 2.18 -37.23
CA ARG A 910 2.81 2.72 -36.08
C ARG A 910 2.25 4.13 -36.37
N PRO A 911 1.14 4.52 -35.72
CA PRO A 911 0.66 5.89 -35.77
C PRO A 911 1.66 6.86 -35.12
N SER A 912 1.63 8.11 -35.57
CA SER A 912 2.22 9.24 -34.83
C SER A 912 1.52 9.44 -33.49
N ASN A 913 1.98 10.42 -32.70
CA ASN A 913 1.18 10.96 -31.62
C ASN A 913 -0.21 11.41 -32.12
N VAL A 914 -1.21 11.35 -31.26
CA VAL A 914 -2.54 11.93 -31.51
C VAL A 914 -2.46 13.45 -31.28
N ALA A 915 -3.07 14.23 -32.18
CA ALA A 915 -3.20 15.67 -32.05
C ALA A 915 -4.66 16.07 -32.23
N CYS A 916 -5.19 16.82 -31.25
CA CYS A 916 -6.57 17.28 -31.22
C CYS A 916 -6.66 18.80 -31.36
N THR A 917 -7.74 19.28 -31.96
CA THR A 917 -8.05 20.72 -31.99
C THR A 917 -9.55 20.95 -32.17
N VAL A 918 -10.01 22.16 -31.86
CA VAL A 918 -11.41 22.59 -32.01
C VAL A 918 -11.47 23.66 -33.10
N PRO A 919 -11.95 23.32 -34.31
CA PRO A 919 -12.23 24.27 -35.38
C PRO A 919 -13.18 25.39 -34.93
N TYR A 920 -12.99 26.59 -35.45
CA TYR A 920 -13.84 27.75 -35.13
C TYR A 920 -13.98 28.67 -36.34
N ALA A 921 -15.12 29.34 -36.44
CA ALA A 921 -15.34 30.43 -37.38
C ALA A 921 -14.95 31.76 -36.72
N SER A 922 -14.06 32.52 -37.35
CA SER A 922 -13.69 33.87 -36.89
C SER A 922 -14.84 34.84 -37.14
N GLY A 923 -15.26 35.57 -36.11
CA GLY A 923 -16.41 36.47 -36.16
C GLY A 923 -17.76 35.82 -35.84
N ASP A 924 -17.83 34.51 -35.64
CA ASP A 924 -19.02 33.80 -35.18
C ASP A 924 -19.14 33.91 -33.64
N ALA A 925 -20.09 34.75 -33.22
CA ALA A 925 -20.33 35.11 -31.83
C ALA A 925 -21.43 34.26 -31.17
N ASP A 926 -22.32 33.65 -31.96
CA ASP A 926 -23.44 32.84 -31.46
C ASP A 926 -23.24 31.31 -31.58
N PHE A 927 -22.10 30.89 -32.12
CA PHE A 927 -21.62 29.52 -32.29
C PHE A 927 -22.47 28.66 -33.22
N ASP A 928 -23.10 29.26 -34.23
CA ASP A 928 -23.87 28.52 -35.23
C ASP A 928 -23.03 28.00 -36.42
N SER A 929 -21.72 28.25 -36.40
CA SER A 929 -20.71 27.94 -37.42
C SER A 929 -20.76 28.83 -38.66
N ASP A 930 -21.63 29.84 -38.73
CA ASP A 930 -21.75 30.77 -39.86
C ASP A 930 -21.52 32.22 -39.38
N THR A 931 -20.51 32.92 -39.92
CA THR A 931 -20.36 34.36 -39.65
C THR A 931 -21.38 35.19 -40.45
N ASP A 932 -22.44 35.66 -39.78
CA ASP A 932 -23.55 36.40 -40.34
C ASP A 932 -23.96 37.67 -39.53
N ILE A 933 -25.10 38.27 -39.88
CA ILE A 933 -25.54 39.52 -39.26
C ILE A 933 -26.01 39.35 -37.80
N GLN A 934 -26.36 38.14 -37.38
CA GLN A 934 -26.73 37.80 -36.01
C GLN A 934 -25.53 37.96 -35.09
N ASP A 935 -24.33 37.57 -35.52
CA ASP A 935 -23.08 37.78 -34.77
C ASP A 935 -22.83 39.25 -34.48
N VAL A 936 -23.05 40.10 -35.49
CA VAL A 936 -22.91 41.55 -35.33
C VAL A 936 -23.81 42.09 -34.22
N LEU A 937 -25.01 41.52 -34.04
CA LEU A 937 -25.92 41.92 -32.97
C LEU A 937 -25.39 41.47 -31.61
N VAL A 938 -24.88 40.25 -31.50
CA VAL A 938 -24.29 39.71 -30.26
C VAL A 938 -23.04 40.51 -29.85
N VAL A 939 -22.15 40.82 -30.78
CA VAL A 939 -20.96 41.65 -30.53
C VAL A 939 -21.36 43.07 -30.10
N VAL A 940 -22.40 43.64 -30.70
CA VAL A 940 -22.93 44.94 -30.27
C VAL A 940 -23.47 44.88 -28.84
N ASP A 941 -24.12 43.79 -28.44
CA ASP A 941 -24.60 43.59 -27.07
C ASP A 941 -23.43 43.44 -26.07
N PHE A 942 -22.34 42.76 -26.45
CA PHE A 942 -21.10 42.73 -25.66
C PHE A 942 -20.49 44.12 -25.49
N ILE A 943 -20.41 44.92 -26.57
CA ILE A 943 -19.91 46.29 -26.51
C ILE A 943 -20.81 47.16 -25.66
N LEU A 944 -22.14 47.00 -25.74
CA LEU A 944 -23.08 47.74 -24.90
C LEU A 944 -23.08 47.29 -23.45
N GLU A 945 -22.40 46.18 -23.12
CA GLU A 945 -22.36 45.54 -21.81
C GLU A 945 -23.75 45.10 -21.34
N GLU A 946 -24.61 44.69 -22.29
CA GLU A 946 -25.88 44.01 -22.01
C GLU A 946 -25.65 42.52 -21.70
N GLU A 947 -24.61 41.93 -22.29
CA GLU A 947 -24.13 40.57 -22.07
C GLU A 947 -22.59 40.55 -21.98
N TYR A 948 -22.02 39.50 -21.37
CA TYR A 948 -20.57 39.30 -21.27
C TYR A 948 -20.18 38.03 -22.06
N PRO A 949 -19.18 38.11 -22.95
CA PRO A 949 -18.73 36.96 -23.75
C PRO A 949 -18.07 35.90 -22.85
N SER A 950 -18.24 34.62 -23.20
CA SER A 950 -17.34 33.57 -22.73
C SER A 950 -15.93 33.74 -23.31
N ASP A 951 -14.93 33.04 -22.77
CA ASP A 951 -13.55 33.09 -23.31
C ASP A 951 -13.50 32.70 -24.80
N ASP A 952 -14.32 31.73 -25.21
CA ASP A 952 -14.42 31.28 -26.59
C ASP A 952 -15.11 32.32 -27.48
N GLN A 953 -16.21 32.92 -27.01
CA GLN A 953 -16.87 34.02 -27.73
C GLN A 953 -15.93 35.22 -27.85
N PHE A 954 -15.15 35.50 -26.82
CA PHE A 954 -14.18 36.58 -26.83
C PHE A 954 -13.15 36.38 -27.95
N ARG A 955 -12.55 35.18 -28.03
CA ARG A 955 -11.59 34.83 -29.09
C ARG A 955 -12.20 34.85 -30.49
N ASN A 956 -13.46 34.45 -30.65
CA ASN A 956 -14.12 34.51 -31.94
C ASN A 956 -14.44 35.95 -32.37
N CYS A 957 -14.86 36.79 -31.41
CA CYS A 957 -15.31 38.16 -31.67
C CYS A 957 -14.16 39.15 -31.82
N ASP A 958 -13.02 38.93 -31.16
CA ASP A 958 -11.80 39.74 -31.28
C ASP A 958 -11.07 39.41 -32.60
N VAL A 959 -11.61 39.92 -33.71
CA VAL A 959 -11.16 39.60 -35.07
C VAL A 959 -9.81 40.25 -35.42
N ASN A 960 -9.48 41.41 -34.85
CA ASN A 960 -8.16 42.04 -35.05
C ASN A 960 -7.09 41.51 -34.08
N MET A 961 -7.47 40.70 -33.09
CA MET A 961 -6.60 40.20 -32.02
C MET A 961 -5.94 41.34 -31.24
N ASP A 962 -6.70 42.38 -30.91
CA ASP A 962 -6.24 43.52 -30.11
C ASP A 962 -6.55 43.41 -28.61
N GLU A 963 -7.07 42.25 -28.19
CA GLU A 963 -7.50 41.93 -26.83
C GLU A 963 -8.66 42.81 -26.33
N ALA A 964 -9.49 43.37 -27.24
CA ALA A 964 -10.66 44.15 -26.87
C ALA A 964 -11.80 44.07 -27.89
N ILE A 965 -12.96 43.54 -27.49
CA ILE A 965 -14.17 43.63 -28.32
C ILE A 965 -14.67 45.08 -28.39
N ASN A 966 -14.59 45.68 -29.57
CA ASN A 966 -14.94 47.06 -29.82
C ASN A 966 -15.48 47.30 -31.23
N ILE A 967 -15.73 48.58 -31.55
CA ILE A 967 -16.31 48.98 -32.85
C ILE A 967 -15.46 48.54 -34.06
N ALA A 968 -14.15 48.34 -33.91
CA ALA A 968 -13.33 47.80 -34.99
C ALA A 968 -13.76 46.37 -35.35
N ASP A 969 -14.03 45.52 -34.36
CA ASP A 969 -14.42 44.12 -34.55
C ASP A 969 -15.77 43.99 -35.25
N VAL A 970 -16.74 44.81 -34.83
CA VAL A 970 -18.03 44.94 -35.53
C VAL A 970 -17.82 45.24 -37.01
N ILE A 971 -16.93 46.17 -37.33
CA ILE A 971 -16.65 46.56 -38.72
C ILE A 971 -15.90 45.46 -39.48
N MET A 972 -15.03 44.70 -38.82
CA MET A 972 -14.32 43.58 -39.44
C MET A 972 -15.21 42.36 -39.69
N ILE A 973 -16.12 42.04 -38.78
CA ILE A 973 -17.15 41.00 -38.97
C ILE A 973 -18.05 41.38 -40.15
N ILE A 974 -18.50 42.63 -40.23
CA ILE A 974 -19.27 43.13 -41.40
C ILE A 974 -18.47 42.97 -42.71
N ASP A 975 -17.15 43.20 -42.67
CA ASP A 975 -16.29 42.99 -43.83
C ASP A 975 -16.12 41.52 -44.20
N MET A 976 -16.14 40.60 -43.24
CA MET A 976 -16.13 39.15 -43.47
C MET A 976 -17.42 38.71 -44.17
N ILE A 977 -18.58 39.19 -43.71
CA ILE A 977 -19.89 38.87 -44.27
C ILE A 977 -20.04 39.37 -45.73
N TYR A 978 -19.62 40.61 -46.00
CA TYR A 978 -19.92 41.30 -47.27
C TYR A 978 -18.72 41.53 -48.20
N GLY A 979 -17.49 41.18 -47.80
CA GLY A 979 -16.28 41.36 -48.60
C GLY A 979 -15.90 42.83 -48.80
N GLY A 980 -15.72 43.54 -47.67
CA GLY A 980 -15.59 45.00 -47.53
C GLY A 980 -15.04 45.80 -48.73
N THR A 981 -15.90 46.62 -49.36
CA THR A 981 -15.49 47.52 -50.46
C THR A 981 -14.62 48.69 -49.97
N ALA A 982 -14.78 49.13 -48.72
CA ALA A 982 -14.04 50.26 -48.13
C ALA A 982 -12.54 49.99 -47.92
N ARG A 983 -12.11 48.72 -47.74
CA ARG A 983 -10.67 48.33 -47.65
C ARG A 983 -9.88 48.66 -48.92
N THR A 984 -10.56 48.87 -50.05
CA THR A 984 -9.91 49.20 -51.34
C THR A 984 -9.65 50.70 -51.52
N SER A 985 -10.12 51.53 -50.58
CA SER A 985 -9.86 52.96 -50.51
C SER A 985 -8.49 53.19 -49.86
N GLY A 986 -7.60 53.96 -50.47
CA GLY A 986 -6.33 54.30 -49.82
C GLY A 986 -6.57 55.06 -48.52
N PHE A 987 -6.11 54.51 -47.40
CA PHE A 987 -6.22 55.09 -46.06
C PHE A 987 -4.92 55.80 -45.66
N ASP A 988 -5.02 56.92 -44.95
CA ASP A 988 -3.88 57.61 -44.33
C ASP A 988 -3.79 57.26 -42.84
N PRO A 989 -2.83 56.41 -42.42
CA PRO A 989 -2.66 56.03 -41.00
C PRO A 989 -2.26 57.19 -40.10
N SER A 990 -1.92 58.35 -40.66
CA SER A 990 -1.64 59.58 -39.89
C SER A 990 -2.87 60.48 -39.70
N ALA A 991 -4.01 60.15 -40.29
CA ALA A 991 -5.24 60.93 -40.15
C ALA A 991 -5.77 60.84 -38.71
N MET A 992 -5.99 62.01 -38.08
CA MET A 992 -6.62 62.12 -36.76
C MET A 992 -8.06 62.58 -36.92
N ALA A 993 -8.97 61.99 -36.15
CA ALA A 993 -10.34 62.44 -36.05
C ALA A 993 -10.48 63.40 -34.86
N PHE A 994 -11.11 64.56 -35.06
CA PHE A 994 -11.45 65.46 -33.96
C PHE A 994 -12.93 65.34 -33.62
N VAL A 995 -13.24 65.08 -32.35
CA VAL A 995 -14.62 64.93 -31.88
C VAL A 995 -15.00 66.08 -30.96
N ASP A 996 -16.16 66.67 -31.19
CA ASP A 996 -16.73 67.71 -30.33
C ASP A 996 -18.13 67.33 -29.87
N LEU A 997 -18.38 67.42 -28.56
CA LEU A 997 -19.71 67.52 -28.01
C LEU A 997 -20.13 68.99 -28.03
N LEU A 998 -21.21 69.31 -28.74
CA LEU A 998 -21.79 70.66 -28.82
C LEU A 998 -23.26 70.64 -28.42
N ILE A 999 -23.80 71.80 -28.04
CA ILE A 999 -25.23 71.98 -27.80
C ILE A 999 -25.82 72.98 -28.80
N ASN A 1000 -26.97 72.65 -29.37
CA ASN A 1000 -27.77 73.60 -30.12
C ASN A 1000 -28.72 74.35 -29.17
N PRO A 1001 -28.45 75.62 -28.82
CA PRO A 1001 -29.25 76.36 -27.85
C PRO A 1001 -30.68 76.67 -28.34
N ASN A 1002 -30.97 76.47 -29.63
CA ASN A 1002 -32.29 76.75 -30.20
C ASN A 1002 -33.21 75.52 -30.23
N SER A 1003 -32.65 74.31 -30.30
CA SER A 1003 -33.41 73.04 -30.42
C SER A 1003 -33.31 72.13 -29.20
N SER A 1004 -32.48 72.47 -28.20
CA SER A 1004 -32.21 71.59 -27.05
C SER A 1004 -31.72 70.21 -27.48
N GLU A 1005 -30.82 70.17 -28.46
CA GLU A 1005 -30.20 68.96 -28.96
C GLU A 1005 -28.70 69.03 -28.71
N LEU A 1006 -28.14 67.95 -28.18
CA LEU A 1006 -26.70 67.70 -28.18
C LEU A 1006 -26.31 67.20 -29.57
N LEU A 1007 -25.18 67.68 -30.06
CA LEU A 1007 -24.63 67.34 -31.35
C LEU A 1007 -23.26 66.71 -31.12
N VAL A 1008 -23.07 65.50 -31.64
CA VAL A 1008 -21.75 64.86 -31.71
C VAL A 1008 -21.19 65.15 -33.09
N ASN A 1009 -20.16 66.01 -33.11
CA ASN A 1009 -19.48 66.37 -34.33
C ASN A 1009 -18.21 65.56 -34.50
N ILE A 1010 -17.98 65.06 -35.70
CA ILE A 1010 -16.77 64.36 -36.10
C ILE A 1010 -16.16 65.14 -37.27
N ASP A 1011 -14.93 65.61 -37.07
CA ASP A 1011 -14.13 66.30 -38.07
C ASP A 1011 -12.98 65.37 -38.46
N TYR A 1012 -13.23 64.61 -39.52
CA TYR A 1012 -12.35 63.57 -40.04
C TYR A 1012 -12.36 63.59 -41.57
N THR A 1013 -11.19 63.45 -42.19
CA THR A 1013 -11.04 63.61 -43.65
C THR A 1013 -11.28 62.32 -44.43
N GLU A 1014 -11.22 61.17 -43.76
CA GLU A 1014 -11.49 59.86 -44.33
C GLU A 1014 -12.92 59.38 -43.96
N PRO A 1015 -13.43 58.33 -44.61
CA PRO A 1015 -14.75 57.79 -44.28
C PRO A 1015 -14.82 57.23 -42.85
N VAL A 1016 -15.91 57.55 -42.14
CA VAL A 1016 -16.23 56.96 -40.82
C VAL A 1016 -17.10 55.72 -41.06
N ARG A 1017 -16.69 54.55 -40.57
CA ARG A 1017 -17.47 53.31 -40.73
C ARG A 1017 -18.32 52.99 -39.51
N GLY A 1018 -17.83 53.36 -38.34
CA GLY A 1018 -18.56 53.23 -37.08
C GLY A 1018 -17.90 54.02 -35.97
N MET A 1019 -18.61 54.20 -34.87
CA MET A 1019 -18.09 54.83 -33.66
C MET A 1019 -18.85 54.35 -32.44
N GLN A 1020 -18.15 54.23 -31.32
CA GLN A 1020 -18.72 54.09 -29.99
C GLN A 1020 -18.22 55.20 -29.07
N PHE A 1021 -19.05 55.59 -28.10
CA PHE A 1021 -18.71 56.57 -27.07
C PHE A 1021 -19.67 56.47 -25.89
N GLU A 1022 -19.28 57.06 -24.76
CA GLU A 1022 -20.11 57.16 -23.56
C GLU A 1022 -20.42 58.62 -23.24
N LEU A 1023 -21.62 58.90 -22.72
CA LEU A 1023 -21.98 60.19 -22.15
C LEU A 1023 -22.33 60.06 -20.68
N ASP A 1024 -21.62 60.79 -19.84
CA ASP A 1024 -21.87 60.85 -18.41
C ASP A 1024 -22.63 62.11 -18.04
N TYR A 1025 -23.67 62.01 -17.22
CA TYR A 1025 -24.53 63.10 -16.81
C TYR A 1025 -25.14 62.87 -15.44
N ASP A 1026 -25.60 63.93 -14.79
CA ASP A 1026 -26.39 63.81 -13.56
C ASP A 1026 -27.87 63.54 -13.91
N PRO A 1027 -28.40 62.32 -13.66
CA PRO A 1027 -29.77 61.96 -14.01
C PRO A 1027 -30.82 62.72 -13.18
N ALA A 1028 -30.44 63.38 -12.09
CA ALA A 1028 -31.34 64.25 -11.33
C ALA A 1028 -31.57 65.61 -12.01
N LEU A 1029 -30.61 66.07 -12.84
CA LEU A 1029 -30.63 67.39 -13.47
C LEU A 1029 -30.84 67.33 -14.99
N VAL A 1030 -30.49 66.22 -15.63
CA VAL A 1030 -30.51 66.06 -17.08
C VAL A 1030 -31.20 64.74 -17.46
N GLU A 1031 -32.00 64.76 -18.52
CA GLU A 1031 -32.51 63.58 -19.18
C GLU A 1031 -32.11 63.60 -20.65
N LEU A 1032 -31.36 62.57 -21.06
CA LEU A 1032 -31.02 62.32 -22.45
C LEU A 1032 -32.09 61.42 -23.07
N MET A 1033 -32.57 61.79 -24.25
CA MET A 1033 -33.49 60.95 -25.04
C MET A 1033 -32.70 60.07 -26.02
N THR A 1034 -33.40 59.17 -26.72
CA THR A 1034 -32.81 58.25 -27.71
C THR A 1034 -31.92 58.97 -28.74
N PRO A 1035 -30.64 58.59 -28.87
CA PRO A 1035 -29.72 59.08 -29.90
C PRO A 1035 -30.24 58.82 -31.31
N ARG A 1036 -29.95 59.72 -32.24
CA ARG A 1036 -30.36 59.62 -33.65
C ARG A 1036 -29.27 60.06 -34.58
N LEU A 1037 -29.19 59.44 -35.75
CA LEU A 1037 -28.38 59.94 -36.85
C LEU A 1037 -28.89 61.31 -37.30
N SER A 1038 -27.98 62.22 -37.62
CA SER A 1038 -28.30 63.54 -38.19
C SER A 1038 -28.91 63.43 -39.58
N VAL A 1039 -28.52 62.38 -40.32
CA VAL A 1039 -29.05 61.98 -41.63
C VAL A 1039 -29.53 60.55 -41.52
N PHE A 1040 -30.81 60.33 -41.82
CA PHE A 1040 -31.39 58.99 -41.85
C PHE A 1040 -30.79 58.16 -43.00
N GLN A 1041 -30.25 56.99 -42.68
CA GLN A 1041 -29.58 56.06 -43.59
C GLN A 1041 -30.07 54.64 -43.30
N ASP A 1042 -30.64 53.96 -44.30
CA ASP A 1042 -31.25 52.62 -44.10
C ASP A 1042 -30.22 51.54 -43.73
N GLN A 1043 -28.93 51.75 -44.03
CA GLN A 1043 -27.85 50.78 -43.85
C GLN A 1043 -27.03 51.02 -42.56
N VAL A 1044 -27.33 52.06 -41.80
CA VAL A 1044 -26.59 52.42 -40.58
C VAL A 1044 -27.40 52.01 -39.36
N MET A 1045 -26.82 51.15 -38.52
CA MET A 1045 -27.33 50.85 -37.20
C MET A 1045 -26.95 51.98 -36.23
N ILE A 1046 -27.89 52.39 -35.37
CA ILE A 1046 -27.59 53.17 -34.17
C ILE A 1046 -28.37 52.58 -33.00
N THR A 1047 -27.67 52.28 -31.92
CA THR A 1047 -28.26 51.77 -30.69
C THR A 1047 -27.53 52.31 -29.47
N HIS A 1048 -28.10 52.11 -28.30
CA HIS A 1048 -27.57 52.59 -27.02
C HIS A 1048 -28.02 51.70 -25.87
N SER A 1049 -27.24 51.73 -24.79
CA SER A 1049 -27.58 51.14 -23.50
C SER A 1049 -27.40 52.18 -22.38
N ASP A 1050 -28.26 52.11 -21.37
CA ASP A 1050 -28.16 52.86 -20.13
C ASP A 1050 -27.42 52.01 -19.08
N LYS A 1051 -26.09 51.99 -19.10
CA LYS A 1051 -25.24 51.12 -18.24
C LYS A 1051 -25.59 51.25 -16.76
N GLU A 1052 -25.63 52.50 -16.31
CA GLU A 1052 -26.03 52.90 -14.96
C GLU A 1052 -26.79 54.24 -15.03
N PRO A 1053 -27.60 54.60 -14.01
CA PRO A 1053 -28.26 55.89 -13.99
C PRO A 1053 -27.26 57.05 -14.09
N GLY A 1054 -27.22 57.70 -15.26
CA GLY A 1054 -26.30 58.81 -15.53
C GLY A 1054 -25.22 58.52 -16.57
N THR A 1055 -25.14 57.29 -17.12
CA THR A 1055 -24.19 56.97 -18.19
C THR A 1055 -24.92 56.25 -19.32
N ILE A 1056 -24.83 56.81 -20.53
CA ILE A 1056 -25.36 56.19 -21.75
C ILE A 1056 -24.20 55.82 -22.68
N LYS A 1057 -24.14 54.56 -23.10
CA LYS A 1057 -23.19 54.07 -24.12
C LYS A 1057 -23.89 54.04 -25.45
N VAL A 1058 -23.28 54.62 -26.48
CA VAL A 1058 -23.86 54.74 -27.82
C VAL A 1058 -22.91 54.14 -28.82
N ILE A 1059 -23.47 53.34 -29.74
CA ILE A 1059 -22.75 52.75 -30.86
C ILE A 1059 -23.54 52.97 -32.14
N PHE A 1060 -22.82 53.27 -33.23
CA PHE A 1060 -23.38 53.26 -34.56
C PHE A 1060 -22.37 52.72 -35.57
N ALA A 1061 -22.86 51.99 -36.57
CA ALA A 1061 -22.04 51.34 -37.58
C ALA A 1061 -22.81 51.18 -38.90
N ASP A 1062 -22.10 51.25 -40.04
CA ASP A 1062 -22.65 50.87 -41.34
C ASP A 1062 -22.60 49.35 -41.53
N LEU A 1063 -23.77 48.74 -41.77
CA LEU A 1063 -23.94 47.29 -41.88
C LEU A 1063 -23.65 46.70 -43.27
N HIS A 1064 -23.28 47.51 -44.26
CA HIS A 1064 -23.06 47.07 -45.64
C HIS A 1064 -21.65 47.39 -46.17
N GLY A 1065 -20.72 47.66 -45.25
CA GLY A 1065 -19.33 47.94 -45.60
C GLY A 1065 -19.06 49.32 -46.19
N GLY A 1066 -20.01 50.24 -46.05
CA GLY A 1066 -19.95 51.63 -46.50
C GLY A 1066 -19.43 52.59 -45.42
N SER A 1067 -19.89 53.84 -45.47
CA SER A 1067 -19.52 54.89 -44.51
C SER A 1067 -20.75 55.63 -44.02
N VAL A 1068 -20.73 56.02 -42.76
CA VAL A 1068 -21.77 56.82 -42.14
C VAL A 1068 -21.64 58.27 -42.60
N GLU A 1069 -22.71 58.87 -43.10
CA GLU A 1069 -22.76 60.29 -43.48
C GLU A 1069 -23.33 61.19 -42.38
N GLY A 1070 -22.76 62.39 -42.24
CA GLY A 1070 -23.24 63.45 -41.34
C GLY A 1070 -23.80 64.67 -42.08
N THR A 1071 -24.60 65.48 -41.39
CA THR A 1071 -25.01 66.81 -41.88
C THR A 1071 -23.89 67.82 -41.60
N GLY A 1072 -22.97 68.00 -42.56
CA GLY A 1072 -21.72 68.71 -42.30
C GLY A 1072 -20.83 67.84 -41.42
N ASN A 1073 -20.41 68.35 -40.26
CA ASN A 1073 -19.61 67.56 -39.30
C ASN A 1073 -20.48 66.89 -38.22
N THR A 1074 -21.79 67.10 -38.20
CA THR A 1074 -22.68 66.51 -37.18
C THR A 1074 -23.12 65.12 -37.60
N PHE A 1075 -22.82 64.10 -36.79
CA PHE A 1075 -23.19 62.71 -37.06
C PHE A 1075 -24.36 62.26 -36.20
N ILE A 1076 -24.31 62.52 -34.90
CA ILE A 1076 -25.36 62.14 -33.94
C ILE A 1076 -26.02 63.39 -33.36
N THR A 1077 -27.34 63.30 -33.19
CA THR A 1077 -28.16 64.28 -32.48
C THR A 1077 -28.90 63.60 -31.34
N ILE A 1078 -28.82 64.17 -30.13
CA ILE A 1078 -29.45 63.61 -28.92
C ILE A 1078 -30.32 64.70 -28.30
N PRO A 1079 -31.65 64.58 -28.35
CA PRO A 1079 -32.52 65.53 -27.67
C PRO A 1079 -32.31 65.48 -26.16
N VAL A 1080 -32.22 66.66 -25.52
CA VAL A 1080 -31.94 66.77 -24.08
C VAL A 1080 -32.99 67.62 -23.36
N GLU A 1081 -33.38 67.17 -22.16
CA GLU A 1081 -34.24 67.91 -21.23
C GLU A 1081 -33.47 68.25 -19.94
N PHE A 1082 -33.52 69.52 -19.53
CA PHE A 1082 -32.96 69.98 -18.26
C PHE A 1082 -34.05 70.02 -17.17
N LYS A 1083 -33.89 69.19 -16.14
CA LYS A 1083 -34.82 69.01 -15.01
C LYS A 1083 -34.48 69.84 -13.78
N GLY A 1084 -33.31 70.48 -13.75
CA GLY A 1084 -32.83 71.28 -12.61
C GLY A 1084 -33.63 72.57 -12.35
N GLU A 1085 -33.44 73.13 -11.16
CA GLU A 1085 -33.97 74.44 -10.78
C GLU A 1085 -33.14 75.58 -11.39
N ARG A 1086 -33.61 76.83 -11.23
CA ARG A 1086 -33.03 78.02 -11.89
C ARG A 1086 -31.53 78.25 -11.69
N LEU A 1087 -30.96 77.77 -10.59
CA LEU A 1087 -29.55 77.96 -10.24
C LEU A 1087 -28.71 76.68 -10.44
N ASP A 1088 -29.33 75.57 -10.81
CA ASP A 1088 -28.63 74.31 -11.01
C ASP A 1088 -27.91 74.33 -12.37
N VAL A 1089 -26.79 73.61 -12.45
CA VAL A 1089 -26.03 73.38 -13.67
C VAL A 1089 -25.88 71.89 -13.83
N GLY A 1090 -26.40 71.34 -14.91
CA GLY A 1090 -26.21 69.95 -15.29
C GLY A 1090 -24.95 69.84 -16.12
N HIS A 1091 -24.14 68.83 -15.85
CA HIS A 1091 -22.94 68.55 -16.62
C HIS A 1091 -23.18 67.32 -17.49
N ILE A 1092 -22.74 67.36 -18.74
CA ILE A 1092 -22.67 66.19 -19.62
C ILE A 1092 -21.22 66.05 -20.08
N GLY A 1093 -20.60 64.91 -19.82
CA GLY A 1093 -19.30 64.50 -20.33
C GLY A 1093 -19.42 63.61 -21.57
N LEU A 1094 -18.36 63.56 -22.38
CA LEU A 1094 -18.16 62.63 -23.48
C LEU A 1094 -16.85 61.90 -23.23
N GLU A 1095 -16.94 60.59 -23.05
CA GLU A 1095 -15.83 59.71 -22.67
C GLU A 1095 -15.77 58.46 -23.57
N ASN A 1096 -14.71 57.65 -23.42
CA ASN A 1096 -14.53 56.35 -24.07
C ASN A 1096 -14.81 56.33 -25.59
N ILE A 1097 -14.28 57.35 -26.28
CA ILE A 1097 -14.50 57.54 -27.71
C ILE A 1097 -13.60 56.61 -28.53
N GLN A 1098 -14.20 55.75 -29.34
CA GLN A 1098 -13.50 54.93 -30.32
C GLN A 1098 -14.19 55.06 -31.68
N LEU A 1099 -13.40 55.19 -32.74
CA LEU A 1099 -13.89 55.43 -34.10
C LEU A 1099 -13.21 54.46 -35.05
N ALA A 1100 -14.00 53.75 -35.87
CA ALA A 1100 -13.51 52.84 -36.88
C ALA A 1100 -13.42 53.55 -38.25
N GLY A 1101 -12.23 53.48 -38.85
CA GLY A 1101 -11.89 54.09 -40.13
C GLY A 1101 -12.22 53.21 -41.33
N SER A 1102 -11.75 53.61 -42.52
CA SER A 1102 -12.03 52.91 -43.78
C SER A 1102 -11.44 51.50 -43.89
N ASP A 1103 -10.31 51.25 -43.23
CA ASP A 1103 -9.62 49.96 -43.17
C ASP A 1103 -10.19 49.00 -42.11
N GLY A 1104 -11.18 49.46 -41.34
CA GLY A 1104 -11.79 48.72 -40.23
C GLY A 1104 -11.06 48.89 -38.90
N GLY A 1105 -9.86 49.49 -38.90
CA GLY A 1105 -9.08 49.73 -37.69
C GLY A 1105 -9.54 50.95 -36.89
N LEU A 1106 -9.11 51.01 -35.63
CA LEU A 1106 -9.33 52.16 -34.77
C LEU A 1106 -8.52 53.38 -35.21
N VAL A 1107 -9.20 54.52 -35.28
CA VAL A 1107 -8.61 55.82 -35.62
C VAL A 1107 -8.20 56.56 -34.36
N ASN A 1108 -7.06 57.25 -34.40
CA ASN A 1108 -6.65 58.15 -33.33
C ASN A 1108 -7.63 59.33 -33.20
N VAL A 1109 -8.35 59.39 -32.07
CA VAL A 1109 -9.34 60.43 -31.77
C VAL A 1109 -8.78 61.47 -30.80
N VAL A 1110 -9.01 62.74 -31.10
CA VAL A 1110 -8.76 63.86 -30.19
C VAL A 1110 -10.07 64.61 -29.92
N ALA A 1111 -10.57 64.52 -28.70
CA ALA A 1111 -11.75 65.26 -28.30
C ALA A 1111 -11.39 66.71 -27.93
N ARG A 1112 -11.95 67.71 -28.63
CA ARG A 1112 -11.65 69.14 -28.35
C ARG A 1112 -12.64 69.76 -27.37
N SER A 1113 -13.86 69.23 -27.32
CA SER A 1113 -14.93 69.62 -26.40
C SER A 1113 -15.58 68.37 -25.84
N THR A 1114 -15.18 67.95 -24.64
CA THR A 1114 -15.67 66.73 -23.98
C THR A 1114 -16.74 67.00 -22.93
N SER A 1115 -17.08 68.26 -22.62
CA SER A 1115 -18.09 68.55 -21.62
C SER A 1115 -18.95 69.76 -21.94
N ILE A 1116 -20.22 69.70 -21.53
CA ILE A 1116 -21.20 70.76 -21.71
C ILE A 1116 -21.92 71.03 -20.39
N ASP A 1117 -22.04 72.32 -20.08
CA ASP A 1117 -22.88 72.83 -19.00
C ASP A 1117 -24.28 73.19 -19.52
N LEU A 1118 -25.29 72.48 -19.01
CA LEU A 1118 -26.71 72.76 -19.21
C LEU A 1118 -27.25 73.61 -18.07
N LYS A 1119 -27.88 74.74 -18.41
CA LYS A 1119 -28.53 75.63 -17.43
C LYS A 1119 -29.72 76.37 -18.03
N LEU A 1120 -30.66 76.76 -17.18
CA LEU A 1120 -31.79 77.60 -17.58
C LEU A 1120 -31.34 79.04 -17.90
N ILE A 1121 -31.70 79.53 -19.08
CA ILE A 1121 -31.43 80.91 -19.52
C ILE A 1121 -32.71 81.76 -19.36
N PRO A 1122 -32.69 82.88 -18.62
CA PRO A 1122 -33.86 83.75 -18.49
C PRO A 1122 -34.17 84.47 -19.80
N GLY A 1123 -35.45 84.71 -20.10
CA GLY A 1123 -35.85 85.39 -21.35
C GLY A 1123 -35.67 86.92 -21.36
N GLN A 1124 -35.34 87.55 -20.24
CA GLN A 1124 -35.16 89.02 -20.14
C GLN A 1124 -34.24 89.40 -18.98
N PHE A 1125 -33.62 90.58 -19.07
CA PHE A 1125 -32.84 91.14 -17.98
C PHE A 1125 -33.75 91.48 -16.79
N ALA A 1126 -33.35 91.12 -15.56
CA ALA A 1126 -34.08 91.48 -14.35
C ALA A 1126 -33.16 91.71 -13.15
N LEU A 1127 -33.54 92.66 -12.27
CA LEU A 1127 -32.98 92.80 -10.93
C LEU A 1127 -34.10 92.55 -9.91
N HIS A 1128 -33.93 91.51 -9.11
CA HIS A 1128 -34.93 91.09 -8.13
C HIS A 1128 -34.80 91.87 -6.83
N GLN A 1129 -35.86 91.83 -6.02
CA GLN A 1129 -35.81 92.37 -4.67
C GLN A 1129 -34.95 91.44 -3.80
N ASN A 1130 -33.92 92.01 -3.15
CA ASN A 1130 -33.07 91.28 -2.21
C ASN A 1130 -33.88 90.61 -1.10
N TYR A 1131 -33.43 89.43 -0.65
CA TYR A 1131 -34.09 88.66 0.40
C TYR A 1131 -33.06 88.10 1.40
N PRO A 1132 -33.31 88.20 2.72
CA PRO A 1132 -34.42 88.92 3.35
C PRO A 1132 -34.32 90.45 3.14
N ASN A 1133 -35.43 91.18 3.29
CA ASN A 1133 -35.46 92.64 3.34
C ASN A 1133 -36.65 93.08 4.24
N PRO A 1134 -36.42 93.53 5.49
CA PRO A 1134 -35.13 93.92 6.07
C PRO A 1134 -34.18 92.73 6.32
N PHE A 1135 -32.86 92.96 6.34
CA PHE A 1135 -31.85 91.93 6.58
C PHE A 1135 -30.88 92.28 7.72
N ASN A 1136 -30.23 91.26 8.30
CA ASN A 1136 -29.20 91.40 9.34
C ASN A 1136 -28.24 90.18 9.37
N PRO A 1137 -26.92 90.33 9.11
CA PRO A 1137 -26.29 91.34 8.27
C PRO A 1137 -26.19 90.90 6.80
N LYS A 1138 -26.65 89.70 6.44
CA LYS A 1138 -26.54 89.16 5.08
C LYS A 1138 -27.85 89.20 4.30
N THR A 1139 -27.79 89.49 3.01
CA THR A 1139 -28.92 89.42 2.08
C THR A 1139 -28.47 88.96 0.70
N ASP A 1140 -29.32 88.21 0.00
CA ASP A 1140 -29.10 87.79 -1.38
C ASP A 1140 -29.67 88.82 -2.35
N ILE A 1141 -28.87 89.21 -3.34
CA ILE A 1141 -29.24 90.06 -4.47
C ILE A 1141 -29.22 89.18 -5.72
N ARG A 1142 -30.41 88.90 -6.26
CA ARG A 1142 -30.58 88.07 -7.46
C ARG A 1142 -30.79 88.91 -8.71
N PHE A 1143 -30.20 88.49 -9.82
CA PHE A 1143 -30.38 89.12 -11.11
C PHE A 1143 -30.33 88.10 -12.25
N ASP A 1144 -31.02 88.44 -13.34
CA ASP A 1144 -31.22 87.55 -14.48
C ASP A 1144 -30.56 88.20 -15.70
N LEU A 1145 -29.76 87.43 -16.44
CA LEU A 1145 -29.09 87.85 -17.67
C LEU A 1145 -29.51 86.94 -18.84
N PRO A 1146 -30.27 87.43 -19.84
CA PRO A 1146 -30.66 86.63 -21.01
C PRO A 1146 -29.49 86.40 -21.98
N GLU A 1147 -28.47 87.25 -21.94
CA GLU A 1147 -27.25 87.17 -22.73
C GLU A 1147 -26.04 87.60 -21.88
N ALA A 1148 -24.84 87.22 -22.28
CA ALA A 1148 -23.62 87.61 -21.57
C ALA A 1148 -23.39 89.13 -21.65
N ALA A 1149 -23.06 89.77 -20.52
CA ALA A 1149 -22.89 91.22 -20.45
C ALA A 1149 -21.85 91.62 -19.40
N GLN A 1150 -21.24 92.80 -19.58
CA GLN A 1150 -20.46 93.45 -18.52
C GLN A 1150 -21.43 93.94 -17.44
N VAL A 1151 -21.36 93.33 -16.25
CA VAL A 1151 -22.24 93.61 -15.12
C VAL A 1151 -21.49 94.34 -14.01
N GLU A 1152 -21.98 95.52 -13.63
CA GLU A 1152 -21.59 96.22 -12.41
C GLU A 1152 -22.78 96.25 -11.43
N ILE A 1153 -22.61 95.65 -10.25
CA ILE A 1153 -23.56 95.74 -9.14
C ILE A 1153 -22.89 96.52 -8.00
N ALA A 1154 -23.47 97.68 -7.68
CA ALA A 1154 -22.95 98.57 -6.65
C ALA A 1154 -24.04 98.97 -5.65
N ILE A 1155 -23.62 99.21 -4.41
CA ILE A 1155 -24.48 99.60 -3.29
C ILE A 1155 -24.23 101.07 -2.95
N PHE A 1156 -25.31 101.80 -2.68
CA PHE A 1156 -25.32 103.23 -2.37
C PHE A 1156 -26.13 103.49 -1.10
N ASN A 1157 -25.72 104.50 -0.33
CA ASN A 1157 -26.49 104.96 0.83
C ASN A 1157 -27.58 105.98 0.43
N LEU A 1158 -28.40 106.43 1.40
CA LEU A 1158 -29.45 107.45 1.19
C LEU A 1158 -28.96 108.79 0.59
N MET A 1159 -27.68 109.12 0.76
CA MET A 1159 -27.08 110.35 0.22
C MET A 1159 -26.58 110.17 -1.23
N GLY A 1160 -26.70 108.95 -1.78
CA GLY A 1160 -26.18 108.61 -3.11
C GLY A 1160 -24.67 108.33 -3.13
N ASN A 1161 -24.02 108.21 -1.97
CA ASN A 1161 -22.62 107.83 -1.91
C ASN A 1161 -22.49 106.32 -2.10
N LYS A 1162 -21.57 105.89 -2.98
CA LYS A 1162 -21.24 104.48 -3.18
C LYS A 1162 -20.61 103.92 -1.89
N VAL A 1163 -21.16 102.80 -1.43
CA VAL A 1163 -20.77 102.07 -0.21
C VAL A 1163 -19.79 100.96 -0.56
N CYS A 1164 -20.16 100.15 -1.55
CA CYS A 1164 -19.28 99.13 -2.12
C CYS A 1164 -19.70 98.75 -3.54
N THR A 1165 -18.81 98.06 -4.24
CA THR A 1165 -19.10 97.39 -5.51
C THR A 1165 -19.05 95.88 -5.27
N LEU A 1166 -20.17 95.17 -5.44
CA LEU A 1166 -20.27 93.73 -5.18
C LEU A 1166 -19.72 92.89 -6.34
N LEU A 1167 -19.96 93.36 -7.56
CA LEU A 1167 -19.53 92.68 -8.78
C LEU A 1167 -19.23 93.73 -9.85
N SER A 1168 -18.16 93.53 -10.59
CA SER A 1168 -17.79 94.35 -11.75
C SER A 1168 -17.01 93.48 -12.73
N ASP A 1169 -17.72 92.61 -13.45
CA ASP A 1169 -17.10 91.63 -14.35
C ASP A 1169 -17.98 91.34 -15.58
N ASN A 1170 -17.43 90.66 -16.58
CA ASN A 1170 -18.23 90.04 -17.64
C ASN A 1170 -18.87 88.76 -17.11
N VAL A 1171 -20.20 88.74 -17.10
CA VAL A 1171 -20.99 87.62 -16.56
C VAL A 1171 -21.73 86.94 -17.71
N THR A 1172 -21.70 85.60 -17.74
CA THR A 1172 -22.41 84.81 -18.75
C THR A 1172 -23.92 84.85 -18.55
N ALA A 1173 -24.68 84.49 -19.58
CA ALA A 1173 -26.14 84.37 -19.49
C ALA A 1173 -26.54 83.35 -18.40
N GLY A 1174 -27.64 83.63 -17.69
CA GLY A 1174 -28.16 82.77 -16.62
C GLY A 1174 -28.83 83.55 -15.48
N TYR A 1175 -29.28 82.79 -14.48
CA TYR A 1175 -29.75 83.30 -13.19
C TYR A 1175 -28.57 83.42 -12.22
N HIS A 1176 -28.41 84.56 -11.57
CA HIS A 1176 -27.27 84.87 -10.72
C HIS A 1176 -27.72 85.33 -9.33
N SER A 1177 -26.91 85.05 -8.30
CA SER A 1177 -27.13 85.48 -6.92
C SER A 1177 -25.83 85.96 -6.29
N LEU A 1178 -25.85 87.15 -5.67
CA LEU A 1178 -24.74 87.72 -4.93
C LEU A 1178 -25.14 87.98 -3.49
N ILE A 1179 -24.25 87.70 -2.55
CA ILE A 1179 -24.47 88.02 -1.13
C ILE A 1179 -23.83 89.37 -0.82
N TRP A 1180 -24.61 90.26 -0.19
CA TRP A 1180 -24.03 91.38 0.55
C TRP A 1180 -24.10 91.10 2.05
N ASP A 1181 -22.98 91.30 2.75
CA ASP A 1181 -22.82 91.07 4.18
C ASP A 1181 -22.94 92.34 5.04
N GLY A 1182 -23.41 93.43 4.43
CA GLY A 1182 -23.59 94.70 5.13
C GLY A 1182 -22.29 95.48 5.35
N THR A 1183 -21.17 95.11 4.72
CA THR A 1183 -19.90 95.84 4.80
C THR A 1183 -19.66 96.79 3.62
N ASN A 1184 -18.79 97.79 3.79
CA ASN A 1184 -18.32 98.66 2.72
C ASN A 1184 -16.98 98.17 2.12
N ASP A 1185 -16.44 98.87 1.12
CA ASP A 1185 -15.16 98.50 0.46
C ASP A 1185 -13.94 98.43 1.42
N LEU A 1186 -14.05 98.97 2.65
CA LEU A 1186 -13.00 98.91 3.68
C LEU A 1186 -13.23 97.76 4.69
N GLY A 1187 -14.19 96.87 4.43
CA GLY A 1187 -14.56 95.77 5.33
C GLY A 1187 -15.25 96.22 6.62
N THR A 1188 -15.66 97.49 6.71
CA THR A 1188 -16.34 98.03 7.90
C THR A 1188 -17.85 97.90 7.76
N LEU A 1189 -18.53 97.53 8.84
CA LEU A 1189 -20.00 97.39 8.86
C LEU A 1189 -20.66 98.72 8.50
N ALA A 1190 -21.56 98.69 7.53
CA ALA A 1190 -22.40 99.82 7.18
C ALA A 1190 -23.35 100.18 8.35
N ALA A 1191 -23.86 101.41 8.38
CA ALA A 1191 -24.81 101.79 9.42
C ALA A 1191 -26.18 101.14 9.19
N THR A 1192 -26.94 100.86 10.26
CA THR A 1192 -28.37 100.51 10.13
C THR A 1192 -29.09 101.61 9.34
N GLY A 1193 -29.84 101.24 8.30
CA GLY A 1193 -30.48 102.23 7.44
C GLY A 1193 -30.92 101.68 6.10
N MET A 1194 -31.49 102.58 5.29
CA MET A 1194 -31.90 102.28 3.92
C MET A 1194 -30.71 102.42 2.97
N TYR A 1195 -30.56 101.45 2.08
CA TYR A 1195 -29.57 101.41 1.02
C TYR A 1195 -30.24 101.16 -0.32
N PHE A 1196 -29.55 101.50 -1.40
CA PHE A 1196 -29.95 101.17 -2.77
C PHE A 1196 -28.87 100.31 -3.40
N TYR A 1197 -29.25 99.30 -4.17
CA TYR A 1197 -28.32 98.59 -5.04
C TYR A 1197 -28.76 98.80 -6.48
N THR A 1198 -27.78 98.98 -7.35
CA THR A 1198 -27.99 99.19 -8.77
C THR A 1198 -27.27 98.11 -9.55
N ILE A 1199 -27.88 97.64 -10.64
CA ILE A 1199 -27.21 96.87 -11.68
C ILE A 1199 -27.04 97.72 -12.94
N ASN A 1200 -25.87 97.63 -13.55
CA ASN A 1200 -25.55 98.07 -14.90
C ASN A 1200 -25.14 96.83 -15.68
N ALA A 1201 -25.95 96.37 -16.64
CA ALA A 1201 -25.64 95.23 -17.51
C ALA A 1201 -25.89 95.64 -18.97
N GLY A 1202 -24.85 96.10 -19.67
CA GLY A 1202 -25.00 96.73 -20.99
C GLY A 1202 -25.95 97.95 -20.94
N ASP A 1203 -27.05 97.89 -21.69
CA ASP A 1203 -28.10 98.93 -21.69
C ASP A 1203 -29.11 98.78 -20.54
N PHE A 1204 -29.12 97.63 -19.86
CA PHE A 1204 -30.03 97.38 -18.74
C PHE A 1204 -29.53 98.08 -17.47
N ARG A 1205 -30.39 98.95 -16.91
CA ARG A 1205 -30.17 99.63 -15.64
C ARG A 1205 -31.36 99.44 -14.73
N ALA A 1206 -31.14 98.93 -13.54
CA ALA A 1206 -32.18 98.83 -12.53
C ALA A 1206 -31.64 99.17 -11.14
N THR A 1207 -32.49 99.80 -10.33
CA THR A 1207 -32.19 100.16 -8.94
C THR A 1207 -33.29 99.63 -8.03
N LYS A 1208 -32.90 99.04 -6.91
CA LYS A 1208 -33.82 98.57 -5.87
C LYS A 1208 -33.34 99.07 -4.51
N LYS A 1209 -34.26 99.13 -3.55
CA LYS A 1209 -33.99 99.58 -2.18
C LYS A 1209 -33.92 98.37 -1.24
N MET A 1210 -33.07 98.45 -0.22
CA MET A 1210 -32.94 97.46 0.85
C MET A 1210 -32.84 98.14 2.21
N LEU A 1211 -33.26 97.47 3.27
CA LEU A 1211 -33.23 97.97 4.65
C LEU A 1211 -32.32 97.07 5.49
N PHE A 1212 -31.18 97.62 5.90
CA PHE A 1212 -30.23 96.93 6.77
C PHE A 1212 -30.56 97.23 8.24
N LEU A 1213 -30.75 96.18 9.04
CA LEU A 1213 -30.88 96.23 10.50
C LEU A 1213 -29.64 95.63 11.13
N LYS A 1214 -29.09 96.29 12.16
CA LYS A 1214 -27.95 95.77 12.93
C LYS A 1214 -28.43 94.87 14.06
#